data_AF-A0A660W9I4-F1
#
_entry.id   AF-A0A660W9I4-F1
#
_cell.length_a   1.000
_cell.length_b   1.000
_cell.length_c   1.000
_cell.angle_alpha   90.00
_cell.angle_beta   90.00
_cell.angle_gamma   90.00
#
_symmetry.space_group_name_H-M   'P 1'
#
loop_
_entity.id
_entity.type
_entity.pdbx_description
1 polymer ?
#
loop_
_entity_poly.entity_id
_entity_poly.type
_entity_poly.pdbx_seq_one_letter_code
_entity_poly.pdbx_strand_id
1 'polypeptide(L)'
;MFSKISKALIKVFGSRNERLVKAYMAIAQQAGAFEEQVKKLSDEELKAKTVQFKATIQSGARPEDILPEVFAVVREAARRNVDMRHFDVQLVGGNVLYEGKIAEMATGEGKTLVATLAAYLVHLTGRKVHLVTVNDYLAKRDAEWMGPVYNALGMTVGAIQADMDTAGEERKAQYNCDITYGTNNEFGFDYLRDNMKMSLEQMVQPELEYAIIDEVDSILIDEARTPLIISGPAFDDVSRYKKADNVTRKLINLQSDYDRIKKQIDTCQRIIANAEGELAEAKKASDSERVEKAKKVIEENQAKLQRAEAGLTSATQYYEVEYDKKAVHLTHEGVGAAQEIAGVGSFFTGSNMEWPHLLEQSLRAHITFEREKDYVVMDGKVVIVDEFTGRLMHGRQWSDGLHQAVEAKENVPIKEESQTLATITLQNFFKLYEQIAGMTGTALTEADEFMDIYKLDVVAIPTNKPCIRDDRDDVIYKSLSEKFNAIVDEINDVSASGRPVLVGTVSVEKNEALSAALKKKFGLEHEVLNAKQHEREAVIVAKAGQQHKGRDGRMRGNVTIATNMAGRGTDIKLGPGVAEIGGLHVLGTERHEARRIDNQLRGRTGRQGDKGSSQFFLSFDDDLMRIFAPEWTVKALSWIGWEEGQPIVHKRISKGIEKAQKKVEERNFETRKSLLEYDEVMDYQRKIFYSRRRKILSGKGLKSIIEEMLDATIAKNCDTIFNERYPLKCIIEWAGSNFGVDLKMSDIAGAKAEEIEKLIKRQAKESVANEISLSMGEYLEDYSNPQSWDVAGLCKWAMSAFHVSLSPSKVKHQSPEEIEEQLVSAAAEQVDKKDCSQLDEFLKKDFPVRTFAQLARAKFDVKLDIEQLKQLDTSQIRQLLSKEIAAKYKQKEIEYPVEFAMNMAYGPQGANVYGFETLAEWANKKFNAGFSAERIQNTKPNALRRELLELSKNFNNGELERELSEKIANLSVAELVDWANKRFNASLSKDELGEGQELKERLSEVAREFLRSELSDLEKYVLIQIYDSTWKDHLYSMDHLKSSIWMRSWAEKDPKTEYKREGFRMFNEMLETIEERVTDIIFKVHLEAGAGVRSVWNVSRVAHDEVGQFAMAERQRAAAQAPQGEMKVKQIRLEHPKVGRNDPCPCGSGKKYKKCCGKNL
;
A
#
# COMPACT_ATOMS: atom_id res chain seq x y z
N MET A 1 19.80 29.82 -31.59
CA MET A 1 19.40 31.24 -31.68
C MET A 1 18.47 31.63 -30.52
N PHE A 2 17.40 30.86 -30.25
CA PHE A 2 16.49 31.04 -29.11
C PHE A 2 17.17 31.13 -27.72
N SER A 3 18.16 30.29 -27.38
CA SER A 3 18.80 30.36 -26.05
C SER A 3 19.67 31.61 -25.83
N LYS A 4 20.20 32.22 -26.91
CA LYS A 4 20.94 33.49 -26.85
C LYS A 4 19.99 34.68 -26.68
N ILE A 5 18.83 34.65 -27.34
CA ILE A 5 17.76 35.65 -27.21
C ILE A 5 17.12 35.58 -25.80
N SER A 6 16.87 34.37 -25.29
CA SER A 6 16.40 34.13 -23.92
C SER A 6 17.39 34.67 -22.87
N LYS A 7 18.69 34.40 -22.99
CA LYS A 7 19.71 34.95 -22.08
C LYS A 7 19.81 36.48 -22.13
N ALA A 8 19.63 37.09 -23.29
CA ALA A 8 19.60 38.54 -23.44
C ALA A 8 18.33 39.16 -22.81
N LEU A 9 17.17 38.54 -22.99
CA LEU A 9 15.90 38.97 -22.38
C LEU A 9 15.92 38.83 -20.85
N ILE A 10 16.46 37.74 -20.30
CA ILE A 10 16.65 37.57 -18.85
C ILE A 10 17.56 38.66 -18.27
N LYS A 11 18.60 39.06 -19.01
CA LYS A 11 19.55 40.11 -18.57
C LYS A 11 18.93 41.53 -18.58
N VAL A 12 17.88 41.75 -19.37
CA VAL A 12 17.21 43.07 -19.52
C VAL A 12 15.95 43.18 -18.65
N PHE A 13 15.15 42.11 -18.54
CA PHE A 13 13.86 42.11 -17.82
C PHE A 13 13.88 41.35 -16.48
N GLY A 14 15.01 40.74 -16.13
CA GLY A 14 15.15 39.84 -14.99
C GLY A 14 14.55 38.46 -15.26
N SER A 15 14.96 37.46 -14.46
CA SER A 15 14.34 36.13 -14.52
C SER A 15 12.87 36.17 -14.04
N ARG A 16 12.07 35.14 -14.37
CA ARG A 16 10.70 35.00 -13.83
C ARG A 16 10.72 35.03 -12.29
N ASN A 17 11.68 34.33 -11.69
CA ASN A 17 11.88 34.30 -10.24
C ASN A 17 12.14 35.69 -9.66
N GLU A 18 13.08 36.46 -10.25
CA GLU A 18 13.38 37.82 -9.80
C GLU A 18 12.17 38.75 -9.84
N ARG A 19 11.33 38.63 -10.88
CA ARG A 19 10.12 39.45 -11.01
C ARG A 19 9.09 39.11 -9.93
N LEU A 20 8.88 37.83 -9.63
CA LEU A 20 8.00 37.38 -8.56
C LEU A 20 8.50 37.84 -7.19
N VAL A 21 9.78 37.59 -6.87
CA VAL A 21 10.40 38.01 -5.61
C VAL A 21 10.30 39.52 -5.42
N LYS A 22 10.53 40.31 -6.48
CA LYS A 22 10.40 41.78 -6.42
C LYS A 22 8.97 42.22 -6.10
N ALA A 23 7.97 41.57 -6.69
CA ALA A 23 6.56 41.87 -6.41
C ALA A 23 6.19 41.53 -4.95
N TYR A 24 6.59 40.35 -4.46
CA TYR A 24 6.34 39.95 -3.07
C TYR A 24 7.11 40.81 -2.07
N MET A 25 8.33 41.23 -2.41
CA MET A 25 9.13 42.12 -1.56
C MET A 25 8.47 43.48 -1.39
N ALA A 26 7.80 44.01 -2.42
CA ALA A 26 7.04 45.25 -2.29
C ALA A 26 5.90 45.13 -1.26
N ILE A 27 5.20 44.00 -1.22
CA ILE A 27 4.16 43.70 -0.21
C ILE A 27 4.79 43.58 1.17
N ALA A 28 5.92 42.87 1.30
CA ALA A 28 6.64 42.72 2.56
C ALA A 28 7.11 44.08 3.13
N GLN A 29 7.54 45.00 2.27
CA GLN A 29 7.92 46.37 2.66
C GLN A 29 6.71 47.19 3.09
N GLN A 30 5.56 47.06 2.42
CA GLN A 30 4.32 47.73 2.82
C GLN A 30 3.84 47.28 4.20
N ALA A 31 4.03 46.01 4.56
CA ALA A 31 3.71 45.50 5.90
C ALA A 31 4.47 46.26 7.00
N GLY A 32 5.68 46.76 6.72
CA GLY A 32 6.46 47.59 7.65
C GLY A 32 5.75 48.88 8.05
N ALA A 33 4.90 49.45 7.20
CA ALA A 33 4.15 50.68 7.51
C ALA A 33 3.06 50.47 8.58
N PHE A 34 2.59 49.23 8.75
CA PHE A 34 1.59 48.86 9.75
C PHE A 34 2.21 48.51 11.11
N GLU A 35 3.52 48.24 11.20
CA GLU A 35 4.15 47.75 12.44
C GLU A 35 3.93 48.68 13.64
N GLU A 36 4.11 50.00 13.48
CA GLU A 36 3.93 50.94 14.59
C GLU A 36 2.47 51.07 15.05
N GLN A 37 1.51 50.77 14.18
CA GLN A 37 0.09 50.74 14.53
C GLN A 37 -0.26 49.45 15.27
N VAL A 38 0.15 48.30 14.70
CA VAL A 38 -0.11 46.97 15.27
C VAL A 38 0.59 46.80 16.62
N LYS A 39 1.81 47.33 16.79
CA LYS A 39 2.55 47.29 18.06
C LYS A 39 1.83 47.97 19.22
N LYS A 40 0.94 48.93 18.96
CA LYS A 40 0.15 49.64 19.99
C LYS A 40 -1.09 48.87 20.42
N LEU A 41 -1.52 47.87 19.67
CA LEU A 41 -2.72 47.10 19.96
C LEU A 41 -2.51 46.25 21.22
N SER A 42 -3.56 46.09 22.04
CA SER A 42 -3.60 45.06 23.09
C SER A 42 -3.65 43.66 22.47
N ASP A 43 -3.45 42.61 23.28
CA ASP A 43 -3.55 41.23 22.79
C ASP A 43 -4.99 40.88 22.37
N GLU A 44 -6.00 41.41 23.07
CA GLU A 44 -7.41 41.27 22.70
C GLU A 44 -7.72 41.99 21.38
N GLU A 45 -7.18 43.20 21.17
CA GLU A 45 -7.34 43.95 19.93
C GLU A 45 -6.64 43.26 18.76
N LEU A 46 -5.45 42.70 18.98
CA LEU A 46 -4.71 41.93 17.98
C LEU A 46 -5.48 40.67 17.60
N LYS A 47 -6.08 39.97 18.57
CA LYS A 47 -6.95 38.82 18.32
C LYS A 47 -8.24 39.20 17.58
N ALA A 48 -8.82 40.36 17.90
CA ALA A 48 -10.02 40.87 17.24
C ALA A 48 -9.81 41.18 15.74
N LYS A 49 -8.55 41.44 15.32
CA LYS A 49 -8.22 41.59 13.89
C LYS A 49 -8.60 40.38 13.06
N THR A 50 -8.50 39.16 13.59
CA THR A 50 -8.92 37.95 12.88
C THR A 50 -10.39 38.00 12.48
N VAL A 51 -11.27 38.43 13.40
CA VAL A 51 -12.72 38.57 13.12
C VAL A 51 -12.95 39.67 12.08
N GLN A 52 -12.23 40.79 12.20
CA GLN A 52 -12.30 41.90 11.24
C GLN A 52 -11.89 41.45 9.83
N PHE A 53 -10.78 40.72 9.69
CA PHE A 53 -10.29 40.24 8.39
C PHE A 53 -11.25 39.22 7.76
N LYS A 54 -11.77 38.26 8.54
CA LYS A 54 -12.78 37.31 8.05
C LYS A 54 -14.03 38.02 7.54
N ALA A 55 -14.55 38.99 8.30
CA ALA A 55 -15.70 39.77 7.86
C ALA A 55 -15.42 40.58 6.57
N THR A 56 -14.20 41.11 6.44
CA THR A 56 -13.78 41.86 5.25
C THR A 56 -13.74 40.95 4.01
N ILE A 57 -13.16 39.75 4.12
CA ILE A 57 -13.14 38.76 3.03
C ILE A 57 -14.55 38.29 2.68
N GLN A 58 -15.38 38.01 3.69
CA GLN A 58 -16.79 37.61 3.48
C GLN A 58 -17.63 38.70 2.81
N SER A 59 -17.28 39.98 3.00
CA SER A 59 -17.92 41.11 2.32
C SER A 59 -17.50 41.29 0.85
N GLY A 60 -16.60 40.45 0.32
CA GLY A 60 -16.18 40.42 -1.08
C GLY A 60 -14.80 41.03 -1.36
N ALA A 61 -14.05 41.45 -0.33
CA ALA A 61 -12.66 41.87 -0.51
C ALA A 61 -11.77 40.68 -0.85
N ARG A 62 -10.76 40.88 -1.70
CA ARG A 62 -9.83 39.79 -2.02
C ARG A 62 -8.78 39.68 -0.91
N PRO A 63 -8.33 38.46 -0.54
CA PRO A 63 -7.30 38.28 0.49
C PRO A 63 -6.01 39.06 0.19
N GLU A 64 -5.67 39.28 -1.08
CA GLU A 64 -4.45 40.00 -1.48
C GLU A 64 -4.49 41.48 -1.08
N ASP A 65 -5.68 42.07 -0.96
CA ASP A 65 -5.86 43.50 -0.66
C ASP A 65 -5.54 43.82 0.82
N ILE A 66 -5.59 42.82 1.71
CA ILE A 66 -5.30 42.96 3.15
C ILE A 66 -3.95 42.34 3.57
N LEU A 67 -3.21 41.73 2.63
CA LEU A 67 -1.95 41.03 2.88
C LEU A 67 -0.93 41.84 3.73
N PRO A 68 -0.65 43.13 3.43
CA PRO A 68 0.31 43.91 4.21
C PRO A 68 -0.07 44.05 5.69
N GLU A 69 -1.34 44.30 6.00
CA GLU A 69 -1.83 44.45 7.38
C GLU A 69 -1.81 43.09 8.09
N VAL A 70 -2.27 42.02 7.41
CA VAL A 70 -2.22 40.66 7.95
C VAL A 70 -0.79 40.24 8.30
N PHE A 71 0.18 40.51 7.43
CA PHE A 71 1.58 40.21 7.70
C PHE A 71 2.13 40.98 8.92
N ALA A 72 1.73 42.25 9.10
CA ALA A 72 2.11 43.00 10.29
C ALA A 72 1.50 42.41 11.57
N VAL A 73 0.24 41.96 11.52
CA VAL A 73 -0.45 41.30 12.65
C VAL A 73 0.23 39.99 13.04
N VAL A 74 0.50 39.09 12.08
CA VAL A 74 1.18 37.82 12.37
C VAL A 74 2.62 38.06 12.85
N ARG A 75 3.33 39.02 12.25
CA ARG A 75 4.69 39.42 12.67
C ARG A 75 4.72 39.91 14.12
N GLU A 76 3.74 40.72 14.53
CA GLU A 76 3.65 41.20 15.91
C GLU A 76 3.25 40.07 16.87
N ALA A 77 2.32 39.19 16.48
CA ALA A 77 1.96 38.01 17.27
C ALA A 77 3.16 37.11 17.53
N ALA A 78 4.00 36.87 16.52
CA ALA A 78 5.24 36.12 16.67
C ALA A 78 6.27 36.84 17.56
N ARG A 79 6.43 38.16 17.40
CA ARG A 79 7.32 38.96 18.25
C ARG A 79 6.93 38.84 19.73
N ARG A 80 5.64 38.92 20.06
CA ARG A 80 5.16 38.87 21.44
C ARG A 80 5.24 37.47 22.08
N ASN A 81 4.94 36.43 21.31
CA ASN A 81 4.70 35.10 21.86
C ASN A 81 5.89 34.13 21.73
N VAL A 82 6.79 34.36 20.77
CA VAL A 82 7.97 33.50 20.55
C VAL A 82 9.29 34.29 20.45
N ASP A 83 9.27 35.59 20.75
CA ASP A 83 10.42 36.51 20.69
C ASP A 83 11.13 36.50 19.32
N MET A 84 10.34 36.36 18.25
CA MET A 84 10.85 36.35 16.87
C MET A 84 10.04 37.30 16.00
N ARG A 85 10.70 38.35 15.49
CA ARG A 85 10.14 39.23 14.46
C ARG A 85 10.45 38.65 13.08
N HIS A 86 9.43 38.44 12.24
CA HIS A 86 9.67 38.02 10.85
C HIS A 86 10.53 39.02 10.06
N PHE A 87 11.50 38.51 9.31
CA PHE A 87 12.25 39.26 8.29
C PHE A 87 11.40 39.46 7.03
N ASP A 88 11.83 40.38 6.16
CA ASP A 88 11.07 40.66 4.93
C ASP A 88 11.13 39.49 3.94
N VAL A 89 12.26 38.79 3.88
CA VAL A 89 12.40 37.54 3.10
C VAL A 89 11.48 36.43 3.60
N GLN A 90 11.15 36.43 4.89
CA GLN A 90 10.20 35.48 5.48
C GLN A 90 8.76 35.84 5.11
N LEU A 91 8.41 37.13 5.03
CA LEU A 91 7.11 37.56 4.50
C LEU A 91 6.93 37.17 3.03
N VAL A 92 7.99 37.31 2.22
CA VAL A 92 8.00 36.80 0.84
C VAL A 92 7.71 35.31 0.81
N GLY A 93 8.36 34.53 1.68
CA GLY A 93 8.08 33.09 1.82
C GLY A 93 6.64 32.78 2.21
N GLY A 94 6.06 33.53 3.14
CA GLY A 94 4.67 33.37 3.54
C GLY A 94 3.70 33.58 2.38
N ASN A 95 3.98 34.57 1.53
CA ASN A 95 3.18 34.83 0.33
C ASN A 95 3.31 33.72 -0.72
N VAL A 96 4.55 33.26 -0.97
CA VAL A 96 4.82 32.13 -1.89
C VAL A 96 4.05 30.89 -1.45
N LEU A 97 4.08 30.56 -0.16
CA LEU A 97 3.33 29.44 0.38
C LEU A 97 1.83 29.63 0.16
N TYR A 98 1.27 30.78 0.57
CA TYR A 98 -0.17 31.07 0.41
C TYR A 98 -0.67 30.89 -1.03
N GLU A 99 0.11 31.27 -2.04
CA GLU A 99 -0.23 31.06 -3.45
C GLU A 99 -0.15 29.60 -3.94
N GLY A 100 0.22 28.64 -3.09
CA GLY A 100 0.34 27.22 -3.47
C GLY A 100 1.62 26.90 -4.23
N LYS A 101 2.74 27.52 -3.84
CA LYS A 101 4.06 27.33 -4.47
C LYS A 101 5.08 26.78 -3.48
N ILE A 102 6.26 26.42 -4.00
CA ILE A 102 7.40 26.02 -3.18
C ILE A 102 8.28 27.22 -2.86
N ALA A 103 8.41 27.53 -1.57
CA ALA A 103 9.35 28.50 -1.04
C ALA A 103 10.73 27.84 -0.82
N GLU A 104 11.67 28.05 -1.74
CA GLU A 104 13.06 27.66 -1.51
C GLU A 104 13.76 28.71 -0.62
N MET A 105 13.99 28.34 0.63
CA MET A 105 14.65 29.16 1.65
C MET A 105 15.79 28.38 2.28
N ALA A 106 16.99 28.98 2.26
CA ALA A 106 18.17 28.36 2.85
C ALA A 106 17.94 27.94 4.31
N THR A 107 18.60 26.86 4.73
CA THR A 107 18.45 26.35 6.09
C THR A 107 18.94 27.38 7.11
N GLY A 108 18.12 27.68 8.12
CA GLY A 108 18.38 28.75 9.08
C GLY A 108 17.69 30.08 8.76
N GLU A 109 16.95 30.19 7.65
CA GLU A 109 16.11 31.37 7.36
C GLU A 109 14.76 31.35 8.10
N GLY A 110 14.49 30.36 8.96
CA GLY A 110 13.29 30.33 9.81
C GLY A 110 12.02 29.76 9.15
N LYS A 111 12.14 28.69 8.34
CA LYS A 111 11.03 28.00 7.65
C LYS A 111 9.79 27.73 8.52
N THR A 112 9.98 27.17 9.73
CA THR A 112 8.87 26.90 10.68
C THR A 112 8.07 28.16 11.01
N LEU A 113 8.73 29.31 11.18
CA LEU A 113 8.08 30.58 11.47
C LEU A 113 7.36 31.14 10.22
N VAL A 114 7.86 30.88 9.02
CA VAL A 114 7.24 31.32 7.75
C VAL A 114 5.89 30.65 7.52
N ALA A 115 5.74 29.36 7.87
CA ALA A 115 4.48 28.64 7.73
C ALA A 115 3.30 29.31 8.47
N THR A 116 3.57 29.99 9.59
CA THR A 116 2.52 30.70 10.36
C THR A 116 1.78 31.77 9.54
N LEU A 117 2.48 32.43 8.61
CA LEU A 117 1.91 33.48 7.76
C LEU A 117 0.89 32.90 6.78
N ALA A 118 1.28 31.84 6.08
CA ALA A 118 0.41 31.18 5.11
C ALA A 118 -0.75 30.47 5.80
N ALA A 119 -0.50 29.77 6.91
CA ALA A 119 -1.53 29.07 7.66
C ALA A 119 -2.62 30.02 8.18
N TYR A 120 -2.21 31.20 8.69
CA TYR A 120 -3.16 32.23 9.12
C TYR A 120 -3.99 32.77 7.95
N LEU A 121 -3.36 33.08 6.82
CA LEU A 121 -4.06 33.57 5.62
C LEU A 121 -5.09 32.57 5.08
N VAL A 122 -4.73 31.28 5.01
CA VAL A 122 -5.66 30.23 4.58
C VAL A 122 -6.83 30.11 5.55
N HIS A 123 -6.57 30.17 6.86
CA HIS A 123 -7.62 30.14 7.86
C HIS A 123 -8.59 31.33 7.77
N LEU A 124 -8.12 32.51 7.34
CA LEU A 124 -9.00 33.66 7.09
C LEU A 124 -10.02 33.39 5.96
N THR A 125 -9.74 32.44 5.06
CA THR A 125 -10.67 32.00 3.99
C THR A 125 -11.69 30.95 4.44
N GLY A 126 -11.63 30.50 5.71
CA GLY A 126 -12.52 29.48 6.26
C GLY A 126 -12.03 28.04 6.09
N ARG A 127 -10.91 27.84 5.38
CA ARG A 127 -10.28 26.53 5.14
C ARG A 127 -9.35 26.12 6.29
N LYS A 128 -9.19 24.82 6.50
CA LYS A 128 -8.24 24.21 7.44
C LYS A 128 -6.89 23.93 6.79
N VAL A 129 -5.86 23.82 7.63
CA VAL A 129 -4.48 23.66 7.18
C VAL A 129 -3.84 22.42 7.80
N HIS A 130 -3.31 21.54 6.95
CA HIS A 130 -2.42 20.46 7.37
C HIS A 130 -0.96 20.88 7.19
N LEU A 131 -0.18 20.84 8.26
CA LEU A 131 1.26 21.08 8.26
C LEU A 131 2.01 19.77 8.35
N VAL A 132 2.64 19.39 7.24
CA VAL A 132 3.30 18.09 7.10
C VAL A 132 4.80 18.24 7.38
N THR A 133 5.32 17.41 8.26
CA THR A 133 6.75 17.34 8.60
C THR A 133 7.31 15.93 8.36
N VAL A 134 8.63 15.78 8.42
CA VAL A 134 9.32 14.50 8.13
C VAL A 134 9.27 13.49 9.29
N ASN A 135 8.94 13.90 10.52
CA ASN A 135 8.81 12.99 11.65
C ASN A 135 7.94 13.56 12.78
N ASP A 136 7.40 12.67 13.61
CA ASP A 136 6.49 12.99 14.71
C ASP A 136 7.08 13.97 15.74
N TYR A 137 8.40 13.90 15.99
CA TYR A 137 9.05 14.83 16.91
C TYR A 137 8.97 16.27 16.41
N LEU A 138 9.24 16.50 15.11
CA LEU A 138 9.14 17.82 14.52
C LEU A 138 7.68 18.30 14.46
N ALA A 139 6.74 17.42 14.10
CA ALA A 139 5.31 17.74 14.10
C ALA A 139 4.86 18.26 15.46
N LYS A 140 5.16 17.52 16.54
CA LYS A 140 4.80 17.90 17.90
C LYS A 140 5.51 19.17 18.35
N ARG A 141 6.84 19.23 18.18
CA ARG A 141 7.65 20.38 18.57
C ARG A 141 7.16 21.66 17.91
N ASP A 142 6.89 21.62 16.61
CA ASP A 142 6.52 22.81 15.85
C ASP A 142 5.08 23.25 16.15
N ALA A 143 4.16 22.31 16.39
CA ALA A 143 2.83 22.60 16.89
C ALA A 143 2.87 23.29 18.28
N GLU A 144 3.67 22.77 19.21
CA GLU A 144 3.84 23.36 20.55
C GLU A 144 4.56 24.71 20.49
N TRP A 145 5.57 24.85 19.64
CA TRP A 145 6.37 26.06 19.53
C TRP A 145 5.63 27.20 18.83
N MET A 146 4.92 26.94 17.73
CA MET A 146 4.15 27.95 16.99
C MET A 146 2.73 28.14 17.55
N GLY A 147 2.23 27.20 18.36
CA GLY A 147 0.92 27.26 18.98
C GLY A 147 0.59 28.57 19.70
N PRO A 148 1.49 29.17 20.50
CA PRO A 148 1.27 30.49 21.10
C PRO A 148 0.95 31.59 20.08
N VAL A 149 1.56 31.56 18.89
CA VAL A 149 1.27 32.53 17.82
C VAL A 149 -0.14 32.33 17.27
N TYR A 150 -0.52 31.08 16.98
CA TYR A 150 -1.86 30.75 16.50
C TYR A 150 -2.95 31.08 17.54
N ASN A 151 -2.72 30.75 18.80
CA ASN A 151 -3.63 31.02 19.91
C ASN A 151 -3.86 32.52 20.12
N ALA A 152 -2.79 33.33 20.02
CA ALA A 152 -2.87 34.79 20.09
C ALA A 152 -3.73 35.39 18.96
N LEU A 153 -3.76 34.74 17.80
CA LEU A 153 -4.59 35.10 16.66
C LEU A 153 -5.98 34.44 16.68
N GLY A 154 -6.30 33.65 17.71
CA GLY A 154 -7.60 33.01 17.90
C GLY A 154 -7.82 31.72 17.11
N MET A 155 -6.74 31.05 16.70
CA MET A 155 -6.78 29.76 16.03
C MET A 155 -6.45 28.63 17.00
N THR A 156 -6.96 27.44 16.70
CA THR A 156 -6.64 26.19 17.39
C THR A 156 -5.60 25.38 16.62
N VAL A 157 -4.70 24.71 17.34
CA VAL A 157 -3.65 23.88 16.76
C VAL A 157 -3.67 22.49 17.38
N GLY A 158 -3.59 21.46 16.54
CA GLY A 158 -3.46 20.06 16.94
C GLY A 158 -2.22 19.42 16.32
N ALA A 159 -1.81 18.27 16.84
CA ALA A 159 -0.74 17.46 16.27
C ALA A 159 -1.09 15.97 16.35
N ILE A 160 -1.08 15.28 15.22
CA ILE A 160 -1.26 13.81 15.17
C ILE A 160 0.08 13.11 15.37
N GLN A 161 0.07 12.02 16.14
CA GLN A 161 1.25 11.21 16.45
C GLN A 161 0.96 9.72 16.26
N ALA A 162 1.97 8.93 15.89
CA ALA A 162 1.84 7.49 15.61
C ALA A 162 1.39 6.64 16.82
N ASP A 163 1.51 7.15 18.05
CA ASP A 163 1.09 6.46 19.27
C ASP A 163 -0.34 6.77 19.73
N MET A 164 -1.02 7.74 19.08
CA MET A 164 -2.43 8.07 19.34
C MET A 164 -3.38 6.97 18.90
N ASP A 165 -4.52 6.86 19.57
CA ASP A 165 -5.57 5.91 19.20
C ASP A 165 -6.09 6.18 17.79
N THR A 166 -5.89 5.21 16.90
CA THR A 166 -6.34 5.27 15.52
C THR A 166 -7.85 5.03 15.38
N ALA A 167 -8.52 4.56 16.45
CA ALA A 167 -9.93 4.21 16.47
C ALA A 167 -10.91 5.38 16.70
N GLY A 168 -10.44 6.62 16.89
CA GLY A 168 -11.29 7.76 16.51
C GLY A 168 -11.12 9.05 17.30
N GLU A 169 -11.46 9.06 18.58
CA GLU A 169 -11.77 10.33 19.26
C GLU A 169 -10.56 11.23 19.46
N GLU A 170 -9.40 10.68 19.83
CA GLU A 170 -8.18 11.47 20.05
C GLU A 170 -7.71 12.15 18.76
N ARG A 171 -7.62 11.40 17.66
CA ARG A 171 -7.23 11.95 16.35
C ARG A 171 -8.27 12.90 15.79
N LYS A 172 -9.56 12.58 15.92
CA LYS A 172 -10.65 13.45 15.48
C LYS A 172 -10.61 14.81 16.18
N ALA A 173 -10.26 14.84 17.47
CA ALA A 173 -10.05 16.10 18.19
C ALA A 173 -8.90 16.92 17.60
N GLN A 174 -7.79 16.28 17.22
CA GLN A 174 -6.65 16.97 16.57
C GLN A 174 -7.03 17.54 15.20
N TYR A 175 -7.68 16.74 14.35
CA TYR A 175 -8.16 17.16 13.03
C TYR A 175 -9.26 18.24 13.09
N ASN A 176 -9.99 18.33 14.20
CA ASN A 176 -10.98 19.36 14.41
C ASN A 176 -10.39 20.75 14.64
N CYS A 177 -9.09 20.86 14.96
CA CYS A 177 -8.38 22.13 15.03
C CYS A 177 -8.32 22.85 13.67
N ASP A 178 -8.06 24.15 13.70
CA ASP A 178 -7.88 24.97 12.50
C ASP A 178 -6.60 24.60 11.75
N ILE A 179 -5.56 24.22 12.52
CA ILE A 179 -4.28 23.74 12.02
C ILE A 179 -4.00 22.37 12.63
N THR A 180 -3.62 21.41 11.78
CA THR A 180 -3.18 20.08 12.23
C THR A 180 -1.76 19.81 11.75
N TYR A 181 -0.83 19.60 12.67
CA TYR A 181 0.52 19.12 12.36
C TYR A 181 0.55 17.60 12.31
N GLY A 182 1.37 17.03 11.43
CA GLY A 182 1.55 15.59 11.34
C GLY A 182 2.66 15.20 10.38
N THR A 183 2.83 13.90 10.16
CA THR A 183 3.71 13.37 9.11
C THR A 183 2.90 12.93 7.91
N ASN A 184 3.55 12.86 6.75
CA ASN A 184 2.96 12.30 5.53
C ASN A 184 2.40 10.89 5.73
N ASN A 185 3.11 10.06 6.52
CA ASN A 185 2.66 8.72 6.88
C ASN A 185 1.37 8.76 7.69
N GLU A 186 1.31 9.57 8.76
CA GLU A 186 0.11 9.65 9.60
C GLU A 186 -1.12 10.14 8.80
N PHE A 187 -0.96 11.21 8.02
CA PHE A 187 -2.05 11.71 7.18
C PHE A 187 -2.47 10.69 6.10
N GLY A 188 -1.52 10.04 5.44
CA GLY A 188 -1.84 9.08 4.38
C GLY A 188 -2.47 7.79 4.93
N PHE A 189 -2.01 7.29 6.08
CA PHE A 189 -2.60 6.12 6.72
C PHE A 189 -3.97 6.41 7.33
N ASP A 190 -4.20 7.58 7.92
CA ASP A 190 -5.54 7.97 8.39
C ASP A 190 -6.53 8.07 7.22
N TYR A 191 -6.09 8.55 6.05
CA TYR A 191 -6.90 8.52 4.84
C TYR A 191 -7.25 7.07 4.41
N LEU A 192 -6.26 6.16 4.40
CA LEU A 192 -6.51 4.76 4.06
C LEU A 192 -7.44 4.09 5.09
N ARG A 193 -7.24 4.34 6.39
CA ARG A 193 -8.09 3.84 7.49
C ARG A 193 -9.52 4.36 7.38
N ASP A 194 -9.71 5.65 7.12
CA ASP A 194 -11.04 6.24 6.99
C ASP A 194 -11.84 5.59 5.85
N ASN A 195 -11.20 5.27 4.73
CA ASN A 195 -11.85 4.59 3.62
C ASN A 195 -12.21 3.11 3.91
N MET A 196 -11.76 2.53 5.03
CA MET A 196 -12.14 1.18 5.50
C MET A 196 -13.16 1.20 6.65
N LYS A 197 -13.50 2.38 7.20
CA LYS A 197 -14.46 2.48 8.32
C LYS A 197 -15.89 2.15 7.89
N MET A 198 -16.70 1.71 8.86
CA MET A 198 -18.06 1.20 8.63
C MET A 198 -19.14 2.28 8.80
N SER A 199 -18.75 3.46 9.28
CA SER A 199 -19.64 4.60 9.39
C SER A 199 -18.89 5.91 9.18
N LEU A 200 -19.61 6.97 8.79
CA LEU A 200 -19.02 8.29 8.57
C LEU A 200 -18.57 8.92 9.90
N GLU A 201 -19.27 8.63 11.00
CA GLU A 201 -18.99 9.18 12.32
C GLU A 201 -17.64 8.69 12.86
N GLN A 202 -17.21 7.50 12.46
CA GLN A 202 -15.92 6.94 12.83
C GLN A 202 -14.76 7.62 12.10
N MET A 203 -14.99 8.27 10.96
CA MET A 203 -13.92 8.93 10.19
C MET A 203 -13.29 10.07 11.00
N VAL A 204 -11.97 10.20 10.91
CA VAL A 204 -11.21 11.19 11.69
C VAL A 204 -10.78 12.39 10.84
N GLN A 205 -10.52 12.18 9.55
CA GLN A 205 -10.08 13.24 8.65
C GLN A 205 -11.26 14.03 8.08
N PRO A 206 -11.15 15.38 8.06
CA PRO A 206 -12.08 16.23 7.34
C PRO A 206 -11.75 16.23 5.84
N GLU A 207 -12.43 17.09 5.09
CA GLU A 207 -12.07 17.37 3.70
C GLU A 207 -10.63 17.91 3.58
N LEU A 208 -9.92 17.49 2.55
CA LEU A 208 -8.51 17.82 2.35
C LEU A 208 -8.40 19.16 1.60
N GLU A 209 -8.42 20.27 2.32
CA GLU A 209 -8.46 21.61 1.72
C GLU A 209 -7.06 22.14 1.36
N TYR A 210 -6.16 22.25 2.34
CA TYR A 210 -4.85 22.86 2.13
C TYR A 210 -3.72 22.19 2.94
N ALA A 211 -2.60 21.89 2.28
CA ALA A 211 -1.41 21.35 2.94
C ALA A 211 -0.15 22.18 2.70
N ILE A 212 0.60 22.45 3.76
CA ILE A 212 1.96 23.01 3.70
C ILE A 212 2.94 21.90 4.06
N ILE A 213 3.82 21.56 3.14
CA ILE A 213 4.78 20.48 3.29
C ILE A 213 6.15 21.07 3.63
N ASP A 214 6.58 20.90 4.89
CA ASP A 214 7.96 21.20 5.27
C ASP A 214 8.91 20.14 4.71
N GLU A 215 10.08 20.59 4.27
CA GLU A 215 11.08 19.73 3.64
C GLU A 215 10.49 18.94 2.45
N VAL A 216 9.75 19.66 1.59
CA VAL A 216 8.96 19.11 0.47
C VAL A 216 9.76 18.22 -0.47
N ASP A 217 11.05 18.48 -0.64
CA ASP A 217 11.95 17.65 -1.44
C ASP A 217 12.15 16.25 -0.84
N SER A 218 12.18 16.11 0.48
CA SER A 218 12.26 14.76 1.04
C SER A 218 10.95 14.03 1.03
N ILE A 219 9.84 14.72 1.28
CA ILE A 219 8.54 14.05 1.33
C ILE A 219 8.05 13.68 -0.08
N LEU A 220 8.11 14.60 -1.03
CA LEU A 220 7.57 14.41 -2.38
C LEU A 220 8.56 13.81 -3.39
N ILE A 221 9.86 13.73 -3.06
CA ILE A 221 10.88 13.14 -3.94
C ILE A 221 11.55 11.92 -3.30
N ASP A 222 12.09 12.04 -2.07
CA ASP A 222 12.82 10.92 -1.44
C ASP A 222 11.89 9.80 -0.95
N GLU A 223 10.82 10.16 -0.25
CA GLU A 223 9.88 9.22 0.36
C GLU A 223 8.83 8.73 -0.64
N ALA A 224 8.58 9.50 -1.69
CA ALA A 224 7.66 9.18 -2.78
C ALA A 224 8.11 8.00 -3.68
N ARG A 225 9.19 7.29 -3.28
CA ARG A 225 9.66 6.05 -3.92
C ARG A 225 8.85 4.83 -3.51
N THR A 226 8.19 4.87 -2.35
CA THR A 226 7.41 3.75 -1.81
C THR A 226 5.97 4.17 -1.54
N PRO A 227 4.97 3.37 -1.94
CA PRO A 227 3.58 3.65 -1.60
C PRO A 227 3.30 3.36 -0.11
N LEU A 228 2.26 3.98 0.43
CA LEU A 228 1.69 3.64 1.73
C LEU A 228 0.78 2.43 1.55
N ILE A 229 0.98 1.37 2.32
CA ILE A 229 0.23 0.12 2.18
C ILE A 229 -0.26 -0.33 3.56
N ILE A 230 -1.57 -0.56 3.68
CA ILE A 230 -2.17 -1.32 4.77
C ILE A 230 -2.37 -2.76 4.27
N SER A 231 -1.78 -3.71 4.99
CA SER A 231 -2.00 -5.14 4.74
C SER A 231 -2.69 -5.78 5.94
N GLY A 232 -3.44 -6.84 5.67
CA GLY A 232 -4.03 -7.71 6.68
C GLY A 232 -3.79 -9.17 6.34
N PRO A 233 -4.16 -10.09 7.25
CA PRO A 233 -4.06 -11.52 6.98
C PRO A 233 -4.88 -11.88 5.74
N ALA A 234 -4.27 -12.66 4.85
CA ALA A 234 -4.91 -13.34 3.74
C ALA A 234 -5.76 -14.49 4.30
N PHE A 235 -7.00 -14.62 3.84
CA PHE A 235 -7.80 -15.82 4.12
C PHE A 235 -7.32 -16.92 3.17
N ASP A 236 -6.09 -17.41 3.40
CA ASP A 236 -5.47 -18.42 2.57
C ASP A 236 -5.29 -19.73 3.31
N ASP A 237 -5.58 -20.82 2.60
CA ASP A 237 -5.17 -22.15 3.02
C ASP A 237 -3.64 -22.26 2.95
N VAL A 238 -2.97 -21.98 4.06
CA VAL A 238 -1.51 -22.12 4.23
C VAL A 238 -0.99 -23.52 3.88
N SER A 239 -1.87 -24.53 3.76
CA SER A 239 -1.48 -25.87 3.30
C SER A 239 -0.95 -25.88 1.86
N ARG A 240 -1.29 -24.88 1.03
CA ARG A 240 -0.82 -24.78 -0.36
C ARG A 240 0.70 -24.68 -0.48
N TYR A 241 1.35 -24.00 0.46
CA TYR A 241 2.81 -23.90 0.53
C TYR A 241 3.49 -25.23 0.77
N LYS A 242 2.90 -26.08 1.62
CA LYS A 242 3.40 -27.44 1.84
C LYS A 242 3.23 -28.31 0.60
N LYS A 243 2.13 -28.13 -0.14
CA LYS A 243 1.91 -28.83 -1.41
C LYS A 243 2.97 -28.40 -2.44
N ALA A 244 3.22 -27.10 -2.58
CA ALA A 244 4.25 -26.56 -3.47
C ALA A 244 5.67 -27.01 -3.07
N ASP A 245 6.01 -27.04 -1.78
CA ASP A 245 7.29 -27.55 -1.27
C ASP A 245 7.51 -29.01 -1.67
N ASN A 246 6.48 -29.85 -1.54
CA ASN A 246 6.55 -31.26 -1.94
C ASN A 246 6.82 -31.44 -3.45
N VAL A 247 6.16 -30.64 -4.29
CA VAL A 247 6.38 -30.65 -5.75
C VAL A 247 7.80 -30.17 -6.06
N THR A 248 8.23 -29.09 -5.41
CA THR A 248 9.55 -28.49 -5.59
C THR A 248 10.69 -29.45 -5.27
N ARG A 249 10.60 -30.18 -4.16
CA ARG A 249 11.63 -31.18 -3.79
C ARG A 249 11.77 -32.27 -4.86
N LYS A 250 10.67 -32.68 -5.47
CA LYS A 250 10.70 -33.67 -6.56
C LYS A 250 11.28 -33.07 -7.84
N LEU A 251 10.94 -31.82 -8.19
CA LEU A 251 11.55 -31.11 -9.32
C LEU A 251 13.06 -30.91 -9.16
N ILE A 252 13.53 -30.58 -7.95
CA ILE A 252 14.96 -30.47 -7.65
C ILE A 252 15.67 -31.81 -7.87
N ASN A 253 15.04 -32.93 -7.48
CA ASN A 253 15.59 -34.26 -7.74
C ASN A 253 15.68 -34.57 -9.24
N LEU A 254 14.68 -34.18 -10.03
CA LEU A 254 14.69 -34.37 -11.49
C LEU A 254 15.78 -33.53 -12.17
N GLN A 255 16.04 -32.31 -11.70
CA GLN A 255 17.11 -31.44 -12.21
C GLN A 255 18.53 -31.96 -11.88
N SER A 256 18.69 -32.84 -10.88
CA SER A 256 20.00 -33.16 -10.31
C SER A 256 21.03 -33.71 -11.32
N ASP A 257 20.59 -34.44 -12.35
CA ASP A 257 21.46 -34.93 -13.41
C ASP A 257 21.95 -33.80 -14.32
N TYR A 258 21.08 -32.87 -14.69
CA TYR A 258 21.44 -31.67 -15.45
C TYR A 258 22.44 -30.81 -14.68
N ASP A 259 22.18 -30.55 -13.39
CA ASP A 259 23.05 -29.72 -12.54
C ASP A 259 24.44 -30.34 -12.35
N ARG A 260 24.50 -31.68 -12.20
CA ARG A 260 25.77 -32.42 -12.09
C ARG A 260 26.63 -32.24 -13.34
N ILE A 261 26.02 -32.35 -14.53
CA ILE A 261 26.73 -32.22 -15.81
C ILE A 261 27.16 -30.76 -16.02
N LYS A 262 26.29 -29.79 -15.75
CA LYS A 262 26.60 -28.36 -15.85
C LYS A 262 27.77 -27.96 -14.95
N LYS A 263 27.80 -28.45 -13.71
CA LYS A 263 28.92 -28.22 -12.79
C LYS A 263 30.25 -28.81 -13.29
N GLN A 264 30.21 -29.93 -14.01
CA GLN A 264 31.41 -30.50 -14.65
C GLN A 264 31.91 -29.61 -15.80
N ILE A 265 30.98 -29.07 -16.61
CA ILE A 265 31.28 -28.10 -17.68
C ILE A 265 31.95 -26.86 -17.10
N ASP A 266 31.34 -26.21 -16.11
CA ASP A 266 31.87 -25.00 -15.47
C ASP A 266 33.26 -25.23 -14.87
N THR A 267 33.45 -26.40 -14.23
CA THR A 267 34.75 -26.78 -13.67
C THR A 267 35.81 -26.95 -14.76
N CYS A 268 35.48 -27.62 -15.87
CA CYS A 268 36.39 -27.80 -17.00
C CYS A 268 36.74 -26.45 -17.65
N GLN A 269 35.75 -25.58 -17.89
CA GLN A 269 35.97 -24.24 -18.46
C GLN A 269 36.87 -23.38 -17.58
N ARG A 270 36.67 -23.38 -16.26
CA ARG A 270 37.53 -22.66 -15.33
C ARG A 270 38.97 -23.19 -15.33
N ILE A 271 39.15 -24.51 -15.37
CA ILE A 271 40.48 -25.12 -15.43
C ILE A 271 41.18 -24.74 -16.75
N ILE A 272 40.46 -24.74 -17.87
CA ILE A 272 40.99 -24.32 -19.18
C ILE A 272 41.41 -22.85 -19.13
N ALA A 273 40.54 -21.95 -18.66
CA ALA A 273 40.85 -20.51 -18.58
C ALA A 273 42.08 -20.21 -17.71
N ASN A 274 42.21 -20.89 -16.57
CA ASN A 274 43.40 -20.77 -15.71
C ASN A 274 44.66 -21.29 -16.42
N ALA A 275 44.57 -22.42 -17.10
CA ALA A 275 45.69 -23.00 -17.84
C ALA A 275 46.08 -22.15 -19.07
N GLU A 276 45.13 -21.46 -19.72
CA GLU A 276 45.38 -20.50 -20.80
C GLU A 276 46.10 -19.25 -20.28
N GLY A 277 45.71 -18.74 -19.10
CA GLY A 277 46.43 -17.68 -18.40
C GLY A 277 47.87 -18.07 -18.08
N GLU A 278 48.07 -19.27 -17.52
CA GLU A 278 49.41 -19.80 -17.22
C GLU A 278 50.23 -20.07 -18.49
N LEU A 279 49.62 -20.52 -19.59
CA LEU A 279 50.25 -20.69 -20.89
C LEU A 279 50.74 -19.35 -21.46
N ALA A 280 49.96 -18.28 -21.30
CA ALA A 280 50.34 -16.93 -21.75
C ALA A 280 51.50 -16.36 -20.92
N GLU A 281 51.53 -16.60 -19.61
CA GLU A 281 52.65 -16.23 -18.75
C GLU A 281 53.91 -17.05 -19.04
N ALA A 282 53.79 -18.37 -19.18
CA ALA A 282 54.92 -19.27 -19.47
C ALA A 282 55.57 -18.98 -20.84
N LYS A 283 54.77 -18.61 -21.86
CA LYS A 283 55.28 -18.13 -23.16
C LYS A 283 56.06 -16.82 -23.04
N LYS A 284 55.62 -15.88 -22.19
CA LYS A 284 56.37 -14.65 -21.91
C LYS A 284 57.69 -14.93 -21.18
N ALA A 285 57.70 -15.93 -20.30
CA ALA A 285 58.89 -16.34 -19.53
C ALA A 285 59.83 -17.32 -20.29
N SER A 286 59.47 -17.77 -21.50
CA SER A 286 60.24 -18.73 -22.31
C SER A 286 60.52 -20.08 -21.60
N ASP A 287 59.61 -20.53 -20.74
CA ASP A 287 59.68 -21.80 -20.01
C ASP A 287 58.95 -22.92 -20.77
N SER A 288 59.72 -23.75 -21.49
CA SER A 288 59.18 -24.79 -22.38
C SER A 288 58.46 -25.91 -21.64
N GLU A 289 58.87 -26.23 -20.41
CA GLU A 289 58.28 -27.31 -19.61
C GLU A 289 56.89 -26.91 -19.08
N ARG A 290 56.76 -25.66 -18.60
CA ARG A 290 55.47 -25.12 -18.16
C ARG A 290 54.50 -24.92 -19.33
N VAL A 291 55.00 -24.53 -20.50
CA VAL A 291 54.18 -24.43 -21.72
C VAL A 291 53.58 -25.78 -22.11
N GLU A 292 54.37 -26.85 -22.08
CA GLU A 292 53.90 -28.20 -22.44
C GLU A 292 52.89 -28.73 -21.42
N LYS A 293 53.14 -28.50 -20.13
CA LYS A 293 52.23 -28.88 -19.05
C LYS A 293 50.88 -28.16 -19.15
N ALA A 294 50.88 -26.85 -19.42
CA ALA A 294 49.66 -26.07 -19.56
C ALA A 294 48.84 -26.49 -20.79
N LYS A 295 49.50 -26.75 -21.94
CA LYS A 295 48.83 -27.29 -23.14
C LYS A 295 48.16 -28.63 -22.89
N LYS A 296 48.85 -29.55 -22.21
CA LYS A 296 48.31 -30.87 -21.90
C LYS A 296 47.07 -30.78 -21.00
N VAL A 297 47.08 -29.89 -20.01
CA VAL A 297 45.91 -29.64 -19.14
C VAL A 297 44.75 -29.06 -19.93
N ILE A 298 45.00 -28.16 -20.90
CA ILE A 298 43.97 -27.62 -21.79
C ILE A 298 43.34 -28.73 -22.64
N GLU A 299 44.15 -29.53 -23.34
CA GLU A 299 43.66 -30.62 -24.21
C GLU A 299 42.84 -31.67 -23.43
N GLU A 300 43.33 -32.10 -22.26
CA GLU A 300 42.64 -33.08 -21.42
C GLU A 300 41.28 -32.57 -20.91
N ASN A 301 41.18 -31.29 -20.54
CA ASN A 301 39.94 -30.71 -20.05
C ASN A 301 39.01 -30.29 -21.19
N GLN A 302 39.52 -29.95 -22.38
CA GLN A 302 38.71 -29.74 -23.58
C GLN A 302 38.00 -31.03 -24.01
N ALA A 303 38.69 -32.18 -23.96
CA ALA A 303 38.07 -33.47 -24.25
C ALA A 303 36.97 -33.85 -23.22
N LYS A 304 37.17 -33.50 -21.94
CA LYS A 304 36.16 -33.69 -20.88
C LYS A 304 34.98 -32.74 -21.05
N LEU A 305 35.24 -31.48 -21.41
CA LEU A 305 34.24 -30.46 -21.69
C LEU A 305 33.32 -30.91 -22.82
N GLN A 306 33.87 -31.36 -23.95
CA GLN A 306 33.08 -31.86 -25.09
C GLN A 306 32.18 -33.06 -24.71
N ARG A 307 32.68 -33.98 -23.88
CA ARG A 307 31.87 -35.12 -23.39
C ARG A 307 30.75 -34.67 -22.46
N ALA A 308 31.02 -33.70 -21.58
CA ALA A 308 30.02 -33.17 -20.67
C ALA A 308 28.96 -32.34 -21.41
N GLU A 309 29.34 -31.53 -22.40
CA GLU A 309 28.43 -30.78 -23.27
C GLU A 309 27.50 -31.71 -24.08
N ALA A 310 28.03 -32.82 -24.61
CA ALA A 310 27.22 -33.85 -25.26
C ALA A 310 26.20 -34.48 -24.29
N GLY A 311 26.61 -34.77 -23.05
CA GLY A 311 25.72 -35.29 -22.01
C GLY A 311 24.67 -34.28 -21.52
N LEU A 312 24.98 -32.99 -21.55
CA LEU A 312 24.05 -31.92 -21.16
C LEU A 312 22.91 -31.80 -22.17
N THR A 313 23.21 -32.00 -23.45
CA THR A 313 22.21 -31.93 -24.53
C THR A 313 21.15 -33.03 -24.41
N SER A 314 21.49 -34.15 -23.77
CA SER A 314 20.55 -35.24 -23.46
C SER A 314 19.86 -35.11 -22.10
N ALA A 315 20.25 -34.16 -21.25
CA ALA A 315 19.67 -33.95 -19.94
C ALA A 315 18.57 -32.89 -20.02
N THR A 316 17.40 -33.20 -19.46
CA THR A 316 16.27 -32.26 -19.46
C THR A 316 16.50 -31.20 -18.39
N GLN A 317 16.30 -29.94 -18.76
CA GLN A 317 16.32 -28.82 -17.84
C GLN A 317 14.89 -28.44 -17.46
N TYR A 318 14.57 -28.51 -16.16
CA TYR A 318 13.25 -28.23 -15.60
C TYR A 318 13.13 -26.80 -15.06
N TYR A 319 14.25 -26.16 -14.68
CA TYR A 319 14.25 -24.75 -14.29
C TYR A 319 15.58 -24.07 -14.58
N GLU A 320 15.53 -22.75 -14.66
CA GLU A 320 16.65 -21.83 -14.83
C GLU A 320 16.89 -21.02 -13.55
N VAL A 321 18.14 -20.81 -13.19
CA VAL A 321 18.54 -20.09 -11.96
C VAL A 321 19.41 -18.90 -12.34
N GLU A 322 19.00 -17.71 -11.89
CA GLU A 322 19.80 -16.49 -11.96
C GLU A 322 20.29 -16.13 -10.55
N TYR A 323 21.47 -16.63 -10.18
CA TYR A 323 22.03 -16.43 -8.83
C TYR A 323 22.22 -14.95 -8.47
N ASP A 324 22.64 -14.13 -9.44
CA ASP A 324 22.88 -12.70 -9.26
C ASP A 324 21.60 -11.93 -8.88
N LYS A 325 20.45 -12.39 -9.37
CA LYS A 325 19.14 -11.80 -9.11
C LYS A 325 18.31 -12.57 -8.07
N LYS A 326 18.83 -13.68 -7.53
CA LYS A 326 18.10 -14.63 -6.67
C LYS A 326 16.72 -14.99 -7.25
N ALA A 327 16.69 -15.30 -8.54
CA ALA A 327 15.49 -15.65 -9.28
C ALA A 327 15.60 -17.07 -9.84
N VAL A 328 14.45 -17.77 -9.89
CA VAL A 328 14.33 -19.11 -10.47
C VAL A 328 13.07 -19.13 -11.34
N HIS A 329 13.20 -19.63 -12.57
CA HIS A 329 12.10 -19.70 -13.53
C HIS A 329 11.91 -21.13 -14.01
N LEU A 330 10.68 -21.60 -14.07
CA LEU A 330 10.35 -22.91 -14.63
C LEU A 330 10.51 -22.89 -16.16
N THR A 331 11.12 -23.93 -16.73
CA THR A 331 11.11 -24.14 -18.18
C THR A 331 9.77 -24.73 -18.63
N HIS A 332 9.54 -24.83 -19.94
CA HIS A 332 8.33 -25.46 -20.47
C HIS A 332 8.20 -26.93 -19.99
N GLU A 333 9.30 -27.67 -20.00
CA GLU A 333 9.43 -29.04 -19.49
C GLU A 333 9.24 -29.09 -17.97
N GLY A 334 9.74 -28.09 -17.25
CA GLY A 334 9.52 -27.89 -15.82
C GLY A 334 8.06 -27.71 -15.44
N VAL A 335 7.33 -26.87 -16.19
CA VAL A 335 5.89 -26.65 -15.99
C VAL A 335 5.11 -27.95 -16.21
N GLY A 336 5.43 -28.70 -17.27
CA GLY A 336 4.83 -30.01 -17.54
C GLY A 336 5.04 -31.00 -16.40
N ALA A 337 6.29 -31.21 -15.99
CA ALA A 337 6.61 -32.11 -14.87
C ALA A 337 5.98 -31.65 -13.55
N ALA A 338 5.94 -30.35 -13.30
CA ALA A 338 5.32 -29.79 -12.10
C ALA A 338 3.81 -30.04 -12.03
N GLN A 339 3.10 -29.90 -13.16
CA GLN A 339 1.67 -30.18 -13.26
C GLN A 339 1.36 -31.65 -12.95
N GLU A 340 2.16 -32.56 -13.50
CA GLU A 340 2.05 -34.00 -13.28
C GLU A 340 2.28 -34.36 -11.81
N ILE A 341 3.37 -33.84 -11.23
CA ILE A 341 3.71 -34.08 -9.81
C ILE A 341 2.64 -33.50 -8.87
N ALA A 342 2.05 -32.36 -9.22
CA ALA A 342 1.01 -31.69 -8.43
C ALA A 342 -0.36 -32.36 -8.56
N GLY A 343 -0.65 -33.04 -9.67
CA GLY A 343 -1.92 -33.71 -9.94
C GLY A 343 -3.10 -32.75 -10.14
N VAL A 344 -2.83 -31.51 -10.59
CA VAL A 344 -3.80 -30.40 -10.67
C VAL A 344 -3.92 -29.84 -12.09
N GLY A 345 -4.24 -30.68 -13.07
CA GLY A 345 -4.56 -30.25 -14.44
C GLY A 345 -3.58 -29.21 -15.04
N SER A 346 -4.11 -28.29 -15.84
CA SER A 346 -3.32 -27.16 -16.35
C SER A 346 -3.17 -26.05 -15.31
N PHE A 347 -1.97 -25.48 -15.18
CA PHE A 347 -1.73 -24.28 -14.38
C PHE A 347 -2.34 -23.02 -15.00
N PHE A 348 -2.74 -23.04 -16.27
CA PHE A 348 -3.24 -21.86 -16.99
C PHE A 348 -4.77 -21.75 -17.00
N THR A 349 -5.48 -22.51 -16.16
CA THR A 349 -6.95 -22.51 -16.09
C THR A 349 -7.48 -22.25 -14.68
N GLY A 350 -8.51 -21.39 -14.58
CA GLY A 350 -9.37 -21.21 -13.40
C GLY A 350 -8.63 -21.13 -12.06
N SER A 351 -8.93 -22.07 -11.15
CA SER A 351 -8.45 -22.13 -9.77
C SER A 351 -6.97 -22.51 -9.59
N ASN A 352 -6.24 -22.83 -10.67
CA ASN A 352 -4.88 -23.35 -10.60
C ASN A 352 -3.81 -22.32 -11.00
N MET A 353 -4.20 -21.09 -11.32
CA MET A 353 -3.30 -20.02 -11.78
C MET A 353 -2.25 -19.58 -10.75
N GLU A 354 -2.42 -19.95 -9.47
CA GLU A 354 -1.47 -19.61 -8.41
C GLU A 354 -0.28 -20.58 -8.32
N TRP A 355 -0.38 -21.78 -8.94
CA TRP A 355 0.67 -22.81 -8.85
C TRP A 355 2.03 -22.38 -9.38
N PRO A 356 2.15 -21.74 -10.57
CA PRO A 356 3.44 -21.29 -11.08
C PRO A 356 4.15 -20.37 -10.08
N HIS A 357 3.42 -19.41 -9.51
CA HIS A 357 3.96 -18.50 -8.51
C HIS A 357 4.43 -19.24 -7.25
N LEU A 358 3.60 -20.10 -6.67
CA LEU A 358 3.96 -20.87 -5.47
C LEU A 358 5.19 -21.76 -5.69
N LEU A 359 5.31 -22.37 -6.86
CA LEU A 359 6.46 -23.21 -7.24
C LEU A 359 7.71 -22.39 -7.45
N GLU A 360 7.63 -21.22 -8.10
CA GLU A 360 8.77 -20.31 -8.24
C GLU A 360 9.28 -19.85 -6.88
N GLN A 361 8.40 -19.43 -5.96
CA GLN A 361 8.82 -19.00 -4.62
C GLN A 361 9.42 -20.14 -3.80
N SER A 362 8.86 -21.34 -3.92
CA SER A 362 9.41 -22.55 -3.30
C SER A 362 10.77 -22.92 -3.88
N LEU A 363 10.94 -22.91 -5.21
CA LEU A 363 12.24 -23.14 -5.86
C LEU A 363 13.28 -22.10 -5.43
N ARG A 364 12.91 -20.81 -5.41
CA ARG A 364 13.77 -19.72 -4.90
C ARG A 364 14.19 -19.98 -3.46
N ALA A 365 13.25 -20.34 -2.58
CA ALA A 365 13.53 -20.66 -1.19
C ALA A 365 14.53 -21.81 -1.04
N HIS A 366 14.45 -22.85 -1.87
CA HIS A 366 15.38 -23.99 -1.82
C HIS A 366 16.75 -23.70 -2.41
N ILE A 367 16.81 -23.01 -3.55
CA ILE A 367 18.02 -22.91 -4.38
C ILE A 367 18.83 -21.66 -4.07
N THR A 368 18.16 -20.53 -3.84
CA THR A 368 18.83 -19.20 -3.76
C THR A 368 18.95 -18.65 -2.34
N PHE A 369 18.24 -19.23 -1.37
CA PHE A 369 18.27 -18.83 0.03
C PHE A 369 18.81 -19.96 0.91
N GLU A 370 19.93 -19.69 1.58
CA GLU A 370 20.66 -20.62 2.41
C GLU A 370 20.44 -20.33 3.90
N ARG A 371 20.20 -21.41 4.66
CA ARG A 371 20.15 -21.36 6.12
C ARG A 371 21.53 -21.04 6.70
N GLU A 372 21.56 -20.26 7.78
CA GLU A 372 22.73 -19.68 8.45
C GLU A 372 23.49 -18.60 7.65
N LYS A 373 22.98 -18.22 6.46
CA LYS A 373 23.56 -17.16 5.62
C LYS A 373 22.54 -16.08 5.30
N ASP A 374 21.42 -16.46 4.69
CA ASP A 374 20.33 -15.53 4.36
C ASP A 374 19.27 -15.49 5.46
N TYR A 375 19.14 -16.57 6.25
CA TYR A 375 18.24 -16.66 7.39
C TYR A 375 18.68 -17.71 8.40
N VAL A 376 18.14 -17.62 9.62
CA VAL A 376 18.26 -18.64 10.67
C VAL A 376 16.86 -19.10 11.11
N VAL A 377 16.78 -20.30 11.67
CA VAL A 377 15.55 -20.80 12.31
C VAL A 377 15.76 -20.78 13.81
N MET A 378 15.00 -19.93 14.52
CA MET A 378 15.06 -19.77 15.97
C MET A 378 13.65 -19.83 16.57
N ASP A 379 13.48 -20.57 17.66
CA ASP A 379 12.20 -20.75 18.36
C ASP A 379 11.04 -21.18 17.44
N GLY A 380 11.34 -22.01 16.44
CA GLY A 380 10.35 -22.44 15.44
C GLY A 380 9.83 -21.27 14.60
N LYS A 381 10.69 -20.30 14.26
CA LYS A 381 10.41 -19.18 13.35
C LYS A 381 11.63 -18.90 12.47
N VAL A 382 11.38 -18.49 11.23
CA VAL A 382 12.43 -18.01 10.32
C VAL A 382 12.75 -16.54 10.64
N VAL A 383 14.04 -16.23 10.79
CA VAL A 383 14.56 -14.88 11.04
C VAL A 383 15.59 -14.56 9.96
N ILE A 384 15.40 -13.46 9.24
CA ILE A 384 16.29 -13.05 8.14
C ILE A 384 17.63 -12.58 8.72
N VAL A 385 18.73 -12.95 8.07
CA VAL A 385 20.09 -12.48 8.37
C VAL A 385 20.44 -11.39 7.37
N ASP A 386 20.94 -10.26 7.86
CA ASP A 386 21.46 -9.20 6.99
C ASP A 386 22.78 -9.64 6.34
N GLU A 387 22.84 -9.62 5.00
CA GLU A 387 23.96 -10.17 4.21
C GLU A 387 25.30 -9.46 4.45
N PHE A 388 25.27 -8.18 4.84
CA PHE A 388 26.47 -7.37 5.03
C PHE A 388 26.97 -7.40 6.47
N THR A 389 26.04 -7.46 7.44
CA THR A 389 26.35 -7.29 8.85
C THR A 389 26.22 -8.57 9.68
N GLY A 390 25.60 -9.61 9.14
CA GLY A 390 25.30 -10.87 9.84
C GLY A 390 24.29 -10.71 10.99
N ARG A 391 23.59 -9.57 11.08
CA ARG A 391 22.63 -9.28 12.15
C ARG A 391 21.29 -9.97 11.89
N LEU A 392 20.67 -10.45 12.97
CA LEU A 392 19.33 -11.03 12.95
C LEU A 392 18.26 -9.94 12.87
N MET A 393 17.44 -10.00 11.82
CA MET A 393 16.39 -9.02 11.54
C MET A 393 15.02 -9.51 12.03
N HIS A 394 14.80 -9.41 13.34
CA HIS A 394 13.52 -9.79 13.94
C HIS A 394 12.35 -8.92 13.42
N GLY A 395 11.23 -9.57 13.10
CA GLY A 395 10.02 -8.92 12.59
C GLY A 395 10.03 -8.59 11.09
N ARG A 396 11.15 -8.80 10.38
CA ARG A 396 11.18 -8.70 8.91
C ARG A 396 10.81 -10.03 8.26
N GLN A 397 10.10 -9.93 7.13
CA GLN A 397 9.68 -11.06 6.30
C GLN A 397 9.96 -10.74 4.83
N TRP A 398 10.22 -11.75 4.03
CA TRP A 398 10.23 -11.58 2.58
C TRP A 398 8.78 -11.55 2.07
N SER A 399 8.51 -10.69 1.09
CA SER A 399 7.20 -10.53 0.48
C SER A 399 6.89 -11.66 -0.51
N ASP A 400 5.68 -11.63 -1.07
CA ASP A 400 5.34 -12.39 -2.29
C ASP A 400 5.43 -13.91 -2.09
N GLY A 401 4.94 -14.40 -0.94
CA GLY A 401 4.93 -15.82 -0.58
C GLY A 401 6.29 -16.45 -0.28
N LEU A 402 7.41 -15.75 -0.48
CA LEU A 402 8.75 -16.29 -0.29
C LEU A 402 9.04 -16.67 1.18
N HIS A 403 8.58 -15.86 2.14
CA HIS A 403 8.78 -16.17 3.55
C HIS A 403 8.02 -17.42 3.97
N GLN A 404 6.78 -17.57 3.49
CA GLN A 404 5.96 -18.75 3.69
C GLN A 404 6.57 -19.98 3.02
N ALA A 405 7.18 -19.82 1.84
CA ALA A 405 7.92 -20.87 1.16
C ALA A 405 9.18 -21.32 1.95
N VAL A 406 9.93 -20.38 2.55
CA VAL A 406 11.06 -20.72 3.44
C VAL A 406 10.57 -21.37 4.74
N GLU A 407 9.47 -20.88 5.33
CA GLU A 407 8.83 -21.52 6.49
C GLU A 407 8.37 -22.96 6.14
N ALA A 408 7.84 -23.20 4.95
CA ALA A 408 7.48 -24.53 4.45
C ALA A 408 8.72 -25.42 4.24
N LYS A 409 9.77 -24.91 3.59
CA LYS A 409 11.06 -25.59 3.36
C LYS A 409 11.68 -26.09 4.66
N GLU A 410 11.66 -25.27 5.71
CA GLU A 410 12.25 -25.57 7.01
C GLU A 410 11.29 -26.34 7.94
N ASN A 411 10.08 -26.67 7.47
CA ASN A 411 9.03 -27.33 8.23
C ASN A 411 8.67 -26.61 9.54
N VAL A 412 8.59 -25.28 9.44
CA VAL A 412 8.22 -24.34 10.51
C VAL A 412 6.72 -24.00 10.40
N PRO A 413 6.02 -23.61 11.48
CA PRO A 413 4.64 -23.11 11.36
C PRO A 413 4.56 -21.95 10.36
N ILE A 414 3.85 -22.20 9.25
CA ILE A 414 3.68 -21.25 8.15
C ILE A 414 2.68 -20.20 8.61
N LYS A 415 3.06 -18.93 8.49
CA LYS A 415 2.16 -17.82 8.76
C LYS A 415 1.24 -17.56 7.57
N GLU A 416 0.05 -17.05 7.85
CA GLU A 416 -0.83 -16.53 6.82
C GLU A 416 -0.11 -15.45 6.00
N GLU A 417 -0.39 -15.40 4.70
CA GLU A 417 0.09 -14.32 3.86
C GLU A 417 -0.50 -12.99 4.31
N SER A 418 0.19 -11.91 3.94
CA SER A 418 -0.38 -10.58 4.07
C SER A 418 -0.89 -10.14 2.72
N GLN A 419 -2.17 -9.80 2.64
CA GLN A 419 -2.76 -9.20 1.44
C GLN A 419 -2.90 -7.69 1.60
N THR A 420 -2.79 -6.96 0.50
CA THR A 420 -3.03 -5.50 0.47
C THR A 420 -4.53 -5.22 0.67
N LEU A 421 -4.87 -4.48 1.73
CA LEU A 421 -6.24 -4.02 2.00
C LEU A 421 -6.50 -2.61 1.47
N ALA A 422 -5.46 -1.77 1.51
CA ALA A 422 -5.50 -0.42 0.98
C ALA A 422 -4.07 0.03 0.67
N THR A 423 -3.87 0.76 -0.42
CA THR A 423 -2.52 1.25 -0.81
C THR A 423 -2.64 2.59 -1.50
N ILE A 424 -1.84 3.62 -1.24
CA ILE A 424 -1.82 4.86 -2.03
C ILE A 424 -0.40 5.39 -2.15
N THR A 425 -0.01 5.94 -3.31
CA THR A 425 1.25 6.65 -3.44
C THR A 425 1.18 8.03 -2.78
N LEU A 426 2.30 8.53 -2.23
CA LEU A 426 2.36 9.89 -1.67
C LEU A 426 1.98 10.94 -2.73
N GLN A 427 2.39 10.71 -3.98
CA GLN A 427 2.01 11.53 -5.14
C GLN A 427 0.49 11.70 -5.24
N ASN A 428 -0.25 10.59 -5.33
CA ASN A 428 -1.70 10.64 -5.49
C ASN A 428 -2.41 11.09 -4.21
N PHE A 429 -1.87 10.79 -3.03
CA PHE A 429 -2.39 11.31 -1.77
C PHE A 429 -2.37 12.84 -1.72
N PHE A 430 -1.24 13.49 -2.03
CA PHE A 430 -1.16 14.95 -2.00
C PHE A 430 -1.96 15.63 -3.12
N LYS A 431 -2.22 14.94 -4.24
CA LYS A 431 -3.14 15.41 -5.28
C LYS A 431 -4.61 15.44 -4.83
N LEU A 432 -4.97 14.84 -3.70
CA LEU A 432 -6.33 14.90 -3.16
C LEU A 432 -6.63 16.23 -2.47
N TYR A 433 -5.60 17.00 -2.08
CA TYR A 433 -5.81 18.32 -1.51
C TYR A 433 -6.23 19.31 -2.60
N GLU A 434 -7.14 20.23 -2.29
CA GLU A 434 -7.51 21.30 -3.23
C GLU A 434 -6.30 22.14 -3.64
N GLN A 435 -5.41 22.40 -2.67
CA GLN A 435 -4.17 23.15 -2.91
C GLN A 435 -3.06 22.69 -1.96
N ILE A 436 -1.85 22.60 -2.48
CA ILE A 436 -0.65 22.25 -1.72
C ILE A 436 0.42 23.33 -1.90
N ALA A 437 1.26 23.49 -0.88
CA ALA A 437 2.43 24.35 -0.88
C ALA A 437 3.59 23.62 -0.20
N GLY A 438 4.82 24.09 -0.40
CA GLY A 438 5.98 23.45 0.21
C GLY A 438 7.09 24.42 0.55
N MET A 439 7.96 24.04 1.48
CA MET A 439 9.17 24.80 1.78
C MET A 439 10.35 23.86 1.93
N THR A 440 11.50 24.27 1.43
CA THR A 440 12.76 23.52 1.58
C THR A 440 13.96 24.41 1.29
N GLY A 441 15.18 23.95 1.58
CA GLY A 441 16.40 24.65 1.17
C GLY A 441 16.92 24.28 -0.22
N THR A 442 16.35 23.26 -0.87
CA THR A 442 16.95 22.61 -2.05
C THR A 442 15.90 22.07 -3.04
N ALA A 443 14.97 22.91 -3.52
CA ALA A 443 13.91 22.51 -4.45
C ALA A 443 14.22 22.77 -5.92
N LEU A 444 15.04 23.77 -6.23
CA LEU A 444 15.25 24.27 -7.59
C LEU A 444 15.85 23.23 -8.53
N THR A 445 16.59 22.26 -7.97
CA THR A 445 17.15 21.13 -8.73
C THR A 445 16.06 20.22 -9.31
N GLU A 446 14.92 20.11 -8.64
CA GLU A 446 13.79 19.22 -8.99
C GLU A 446 12.55 20.02 -9.42
N ALA A 447 12.71 21.31 -9.79
CA ALA A 447 11.60 22.19 -10.12
C ALA A 447 10.72 21.65 -11.25
N ASP A 448 11.34 21.00 -12.24
CA ASP A 448 10.61 20.38 -13.36
C ASP A 448 9.74 19.19 -12.86
N GLU A 449 10.27 18.34 -11.97
CA GLU A 449 9.51 17.23 -11.37
C GLU A 449 8.33 17.72 -10.52
N PHE A 450 8.53 18.77 -9.70
CA PHE A 450 7.45 19.39 -8.93
C PHE A 450 6.34 19.94 -9.82
N MET A 451 6.70 20.58 -10.94
CA MET A 451 5.73 21.12 -11.89
C MET A 451 5.01 20.00 -12.67
N ASP A 452 5.73 18.96 -13.09
CA ASP A 452 5.18 17.87 -13.89
C ASP A 452 4.19 17.02 -13.09
N ILE A 453 4.55 16.64 -11.86
CA ILE A 453 3.75 15.75 -11.02
C ILE A 453 2.70 16.51 -10.20
N TYR A 454 3.09 17.60 -9.54
CA TYR A 454 2.29 18.27 -8.50
C TYR A 454 1.76 19.65 -8.92
N LYS A 455 2.17 20.17 -10.08
CA LYS A 455 1.87 21.54 -10.54
C LYS A 455 2.38 22.61 -9.56
N LEU A 456 3.47 22.31 -8.86
CA LEU A 456 4.10 23.19 -7.88
C LEU A 456 5.25 23.98 -8.52
N ASP A 457 5.13 25.30 -8.54
CA ASP A 457 6.19 26.21 -9.01
C ASP A 457 7.19 26.48 -7.89
N VAL A 458 8.49 26.51 -8.20
CA VAL A 458 9.55 26.77 -7.21
C VAL A 458 10.01 28.22 -7.28
N VAL A 459 9.94 28.92 -6.15
CA VAL A 459 10.42 30.30 -6.00
C VAL A 459 11.63 30.31 -5.07
N ALA A 460 12.78 30.72 -5.62
CA ALA A 460 14.02 30.86 -4.86
C ALA A 460 14.05 32.22 -4.15
N ILE A 461 14.00 32.18 -2.81
CA ILE A 461 13.93 33.36 -1.95
C ILE A 461 15.34 33.76 -1.55
N PRO A 462 15.70 35.06 -1.63
CA PRO A 462 17.00 35.53 -1.21
C PRO A 462 17.21 35.33 0.30
N THR A 463 18.47 35.12 0.71
CA THR A 463 18.82 35.04 2.13
C THR A 463 18.72 36.42 2.79
N ASN A 464 18.36 36.46 4.07
CA ASN A 464 18.28 37.72 4.82
C ASN A 464 19.64 38.43 4.89
N LYS A 465 20.72 37.64 5.05
CA LYS A 465 22.10 38.09 5.00
C LYS A 465 22.87 37.34 3.92
N PRO A 466 23.85 37.97 3.23
CA PRO A 466 24.66 37.29 2.22
C PRO A 466 25.40 36.07 2.79
N CYS A 467 25.34 34.93 2.10
CA CYS A 467 26.10 33.74 2.46
C CYS A 467 27.59 33.95 2.13
N ILE A 468 28.46 33.82 3.13
CA ILE A 468 29.92 33.97 3.01
C ILE A 468 30.68 32.66 3.31
N ARG A 469 29.99 31.52 3.16
CA ARG A 469 30.55 30.17 3.40
C ARG A 469 31.66 29.85 2.41
N ASP A 470 32.75 29.28 2.90
CA ASP A 470 33.87 28.76 2.11
C ASP A 470 33.59 27.30 1.68
N ASP A 471 33.00 27.10 0.50
CA ASP A 471 32.80 25.78 -0.10
C ASP A 471 34.05 25.34 -0.86
N ARG A 472 34.81 24.41 -0.27
CA ARG A 472 36.07 23.91 -0.82
C ARG A 472 35.84 22.83 -1.87
N ASP A 473 36.80 22.71 -2.80
CA ASP A 473 36.82 21.66 -3.81
C ASP A 473 36.95 20.26 -3.16
N ASP A 474 36.39 19.25 -3.82
CA ASP A 474 36.43 17.86 -3.35
C ASP A 474 37.87 17.31 -3.32
N VAL A 475 38.19 16.54 -2.28
CA VAL A 475 39.48 15.88 -2.08
C VAL A 475 39.33 14.40 -2.39
N ILE A 476 40.00 13.92 -3.44
CA ILE A 476 39.80 12.56 -3.96
C ILE A 476 41.06 11.72 -3.70
N TYR A 477 40.89 10.54 -3.13
CA TYR A 477 41.95 9.59 -2.80
C TYR A 477 41.89 8.33 -3.66
N LYS A 478 43.00 7.60 -3.72
CA LYS A 478 43.08 6.36 -4.49
C LYS A 478 42.27 5.25 -3.83
N SER A 479 42.45 5.09 -2.51
CA SER A 479 41.79 4.03 -1.73
C SER A 479 40.92 4.56 -0.60
N LEU A 480 39.99 3.72 -0.14
CA LEU A 480 39.15 4.03 1.02
C LEU A 480 39.97 4.24 2.30
N SER A 481 41.06 3.48 2.48
CA SER A 481 41.95 3.58 3.66
C SER A 481 42.64 4.95 3.75
N GLU A 482 43.17 5.44 2.62
CA GLU A 482 43.79 6.77 2.55
C GLU A 482 42.78 7.89 2.86
N LYS A 483 41.61 7.84 2.20
CA LYS A 483 40.50 8.76 2.46
C LYS A 483 40.14 8.80 3.94
N PHE A 484 39.96 7.63 4.54
CA PHE A 484 39.52 7.50 5.92
C PHE A 484 40.55 8.05 6.91
N ASN A 485 41.84 7.79 6.69
CA ASN A 485 42.91 8.37 7.51
C ASN A 485 42.95 9.89 7.40
N ALA A 486 42.82 10.44 6.19
CA ALA A 486 42.81 11.88 5.96
C ALA A 486 41.61 12.57 6.63
N ILE A 487 40.42 11.96 6.60
CA ILE A 487 39.23 12.46 7.30
C ILE A 487 39.48 12.54 8.81
N VAL A 488 40.04 11.47 9.40
CA VAL A 488 40.34 11.41 10.84
C VAL A 488 41.35 12.49 11.26
N ASP A 489 42.35 12.75 10.42
CA ASP A 489 43.37 13.78 10.66
C ASP A 489 42.78 15.20 10.53
N GLU A 490 42.00 15.47 9.48
CA GLU A 490 41.30 16.75 9.29
C GLU A 490 40.39 17.08 10.48
N ILE A 491 39.59 16.11 10.95
CA ILE A 491 38.69 16.30 12.10
C ILE A 491 39.48 16.71 13.36
N ASN A 492 40.59 16.03 13.62
CA ASN A 492 41.41 16.33 14.79
C ASN A 492 42.04 17.73 14.69
N ASP A 493 42.61 18.08 13.53
CA ASP A 493 43.31 19.33 13.33
C ASP A 493 42.36 20.53 13.42
N VAL A 494 41.18 20.42 12.79
CA VAL A 494 40.15 21.45 12.87
C VAL A 494 39.60 21.57 14.31
N SER A 495 39.28 20.46 14.97
CA SER A 495 38.79 20.48 16.36
C SER A 495 39.84 21.05 17.33
N ALA A 496 41.11 20.70 17.16
CA ALA A 496 42.22 21.19 17.98
C ALA A 496 42.47 22.70 17.83
N SER A 497 42.11 23.30 16.69
CA SER A 497 42.09 24.76 16.51
C SER A 497 40.93 25.46 17.24
N GLY A 498 40.07 24.68 17.91
CA GLY A 498 38.88 25.16 18.60
C GLY A 498 37.64 25.26 17.72
N ARG A 499 37.73 24.98 16.42
CA ARG A 499 36.58 25.06 15.49
C ARG A 499 35.71 23.80 15.58
N PRO A 500 34.38 23.93 15.70
CA PRO A 500 33.50 22.77 15.70
C PRO A 500 33.43 22.10 14.33
N VAL A 501 33.21 20.79 14.33
CA VAL A 501 33.18 19.94 13.13
C VAL A 501 31.89 19.13 13.09
N LEU A 502 31.17 19.22 11.98
CA LEU A 502 30.06 18.33 11.65
C LEU A 502 30.48 17.40 10.52
N VAL A 503 30.46 16.10 10.77
CA VAL A 503 30.82 15.07 9.78
C VAL A 503 29.55 14.38 9.29
N GLY A 504 29.30 14.41 8.00
CA GLY A 504 28.21 13.68 7.34
C GLY A 504 28.73 12.40 6.69
N THR A 505 28.17 11.26 7.07
CA THR A 505 28.42 9.96 6.44
C THR A 505 27.16 9.42 5.77
N VAL A 506 27.27 8.36 4.96
CA VAL A 506 26.11 7.75 4.29
C VAL A 506 25.49 6.55 5.05
N SER A 507 26.21 5.96 6.02
CA SER A 507 25.76 4.75 6.71
C SER A 507 26.16 4.70 8.18
N VAL A 508 25.33 4.03 8.99
CA VAL A 508 25.56 3.89 10.44
C VAL A 508 26.87 3.13 10.71
N GLU A 509 27.21 2.18 9.85
CA GLU A 509 28.47 1.45 9.95
C GLU A 509 29.68 2.38 9.80
N LYS A 510 29.66 3.29 8.82
CA LYS A 510 30.74 4.28 8.61
C LYS A 510 30.84 5.26 9.79
N ASN A 511 29.72 5.64 10.40
CA ASN A 511 29.71 6.42 11.64
C ASN A 511 30.44 5.70 12.78
N GLU A 512 30.10 4.43 13.04
CA GLU A 512 30.71 3.66 14.13
C GLU A 512 32.20 3.40 13.87
N ALA A 513 32.58 3.10 12.63
CA ALA A 513 33.97 2.94 12.24
C ALA A 513 34.77 4.24 12.47
N LEU A 514 34.23 5.39 12.05
CA LEU A 514 34.86 6.70 12.24
C LEU A 514 34.98 7.07 13.72
N SER A 515 33.92 6.85 14.50
CA SER A 515 33.89 7.00 15.96
C SER A 515 34.99 6.17 16.64
N ALA A 516 35.12 4.89 16.27
CA ALA A 516 36.15 4.01 16.80
C ALA A 516 37.56 4.50 16.44
N ALA A 517 37.77 4.96 15.21
CA ALA A 517 39.05 5.47 14.75
C ALA A 517 39.49 6.76 15.47
N LEU A 518 38.57 7.72 15.63
CA LEU A 518 38.82 8.97 16.36
C LEU A 518 39.17 8.71 17.84
N LYS A 519 38.46 7.78 18.50
CA LYS A 519 38.78 7.34 19.87
C LYS A 519 40.13 6.65 19.94
N LYS A 520 40.43 5.74 19.02
CA LYS A 520 41.65 4.93 19.03
C LYS A 520 42.91 5.74 18.72
N LYS A 521 42.86 6.64 17.72
CA LYS A 521 44.04 7.39 17.24
C LYS A 521 44.32 8.62 18.11
N PHE A 522 43.29 9.37 18.50
CA PHE A 522 43.44 10.67 19.16
C PHE A 522 42.75 10.80 20.51
N GLY A 523 41.93 9.81 20.92
CA GLY A 523 41.12 9.93 22.14
C GLY A 523 40.11 11.08 22.10
N LEU A 524 39.68 11.48 20.89
CA LEU A 524 38.87 12.66 20.65
C LEU A 524 37.42 12.46 21.11
N GLU A 525 36.90 13.41 21.91
CA GLU A 525 35.50 13.42 22.34
C GLU A 525 34.60 13.86 21.19
N HIS A 526 33.55 13.09 20.93
CA HIS A 526 32.62 13.31 19.83
C HIS A 526 31.26 12.68 20.13
N GLU A 527 30.24 13.19 19.45
CA GLU A 527 28.87 12.68 19.50
C GLU A 527 28.48 12.04 18.17
N VAL A 528 27.65 10.99 18.22
CA VAL A 528 27.20 10.24 17.03
C VAL A 528 25.68 10.29 16.93
N LEU A 529 25.16 10.67 15.77
CA LEU A 529 23.74 10.76 15.44
C LEU A 529 23.40 9.70 14.39
N ASN A 530 22.52 8.77 14.74
CA ASN A 530 22.20 7.61 13.91
C ASN A 530 20.74 7.60 13.41
N ALA A 531 20.03 8.75 13.49
CA ALA A 531 18.63 8.93 13.12
C ALA A 531 17.65 7.99 13.86
N LYS A 532 17.92 7.71 15.14
CA LYS A 532 17.13 6.80 15.99
C LYS A 532 16.35 7.51 17.09
N GLN A 533 16.93 8.56 17.67
CA GLN A 533 16.34 9.27 18.80
C GLN A 533 16.28 10.76 18.51
N HIS A 534 15.31 11.19 17.72
CA HIS A 534 15.25 12.55 17.19
C HIS A 534 15.30 13.65 18.27
N GLU A 535 14.63 13.45 19.41
CA GLU A 535 14.67 14.39 20.53
C GLU A 535 16.09 14.53 21.12
N ARG A 536 16.75 13.41 21.43
CA ARG A 536 18.13 13.41 21.95
C ARG A 536 19.11 13.98 20.93
N GLU A 537 18.93 13.61 19.67
CA GLU A 537 19.76 14.09 18.56
C GLU A 537 19.63 15.60 18.39
N ALA A 538 18.41 16.16 18.50
CA ALA A 538 18.19 17.61 18.45
C ALA A 538 18.97 18.35 19.55
N VAL A 539 19.01 17.80 20.77
CA VAL A 539 19.79 18.38 21.88
C VAL A 539 21.29 18.38 21.58
N ILE A 540 21.79 17.31 20.96
CA ILE A 540 23.20 17.21 20.55
C ILE A 540 23.50 18.22 19.43
N VAL A 541 22.66 18.27 18.39
CA VAL A 541 22.83 19.14 17.22
C VAL A 541 22.82 20.62 17.62
N ALA A 542 21.96 21.02 18.56
CA ALA A 542 21.92 22.38 19.08
C ALA A 542 23.24 22.82 19.74
N LYS A 543 24.05 21.85 20.22
CA LYS A 543 25.37 22.08 20.81
C LYS A 543 26.53 21.81 19.85
N ALA A 544 26.26 21.33 18.63
CA ALA A 544 27.31 20.96 17.67
C ALA A 544 28.20 22.15 17.27
N GLY A 545 27.66 23.38 17.27
CA GLY A 545 28.38 24.60 16.94
C GLY A 545 29.19 25.21 18.10
N GLN A 546 29.38 24.49 19.21
CA GLN A 546 30.04 25.00 20.43
C GLN A 546 31.46 24.44 20.61
N GLN A 547 32.14 24.90 21.66
CA GLN A 547 33.46 24.45 22.08
C GLN A 547 33.36 23.79 23.47
N HIS A 548 34.25 22.85 23.77
CA HIS A 548 34.41 22.24 25.09
C HIS A 548 35.88 22.24 25.53
N LYS A 549 36.11 22.05 26.83
CA LYS A 549 37.46 21.80 27.35
C LYS A 549 37.78 20.32 27.22
N GLY A 550 38.82 19.99 26.45
CA GLY A 550 39.32 18.62 26.33
C GLY A 550 39.97 18.13 27.62
N ARG A 551 40.27 16.83 27.67
CA ARG A 551 40.96 16.18 28.81
C ARG A 551 42.36 16.73 29.06
N ASP A 552 42.97 17.31 28.04
CA ASP A 552 44.27 18.01 28.07
C ASP A 552 44.15 19.47 28.56
N GLY A 553 42.94 19.92 28.93
CA GLY A 553 42.65 21.27 29.41
C GLY A 553 42.56 22.33 28.30
N ARG A 554 42.80 21.96 27.03
CA ARG A 554 42.73 22.88 25.88
C ARG A 554 41.28 23.04 25.39
N MET A 555 40.96 24.21 24.85
CA MET A 555 39.67 24.43 24.20
C MET A 555 39.65 23.72 22.85
N ARG A 556 38.66 22.85 22.64
CA ARG A 556 38.44 22.11 21.40
C ARG A 556 37.04 22.40 20.86
N GLY A 557 36.90 22.36 19.55
CA GLY A 557 35.59 22.41 18.92
C GLY A 557 34.83 21.11 19.10
N ASN A 558 33.52 21.18 19.30
CA ASN A 558 32.67 19.98 19.36
C ASN A 558 32.72 19.24 18.03
N VAL A 559 32.85 17.90 18.10
CA VAL A 559 32.80 17.03 16.94
C VAL A 559 31.49 16.25 16.97
N THR A 560 30.73 16.36 15.91
CA THR A 560 29.45 15.64 15.75
C THR A 560 29.49 14.86 14.44
N ILE A 561 29.20 13.56 14.52
CA ILE A 561 29.16 12.65 13.38
C ILE A 561 27.69 12.30 13.14
N ALA A 562 27.19 12.52 11.93
CA ALA A 562 25.80 12.33 11.57
C ALA A 562 25.67 11.38 10.39
N THR A 563 24.81 10.36 10.53
CA THR A 563 24.44 9.52 9.40
C THR A 563 23.43 10.24 8.53
N ASN A 564 23.69 10.32 7.23
CA ASN A 564 22.92 11.06 6.25
C ASN A 564 22.65 12.49 6.75
N MET A 565 21.39 12.76 7.11
CA MET A 565 20.92 14.05 7.60
C MET A 565 20.30 13.93 9.00
N ALA A 566 20.82 13.03 9.86
CA ALA A 566 20.41 12.93 11.26
C ALA A 566 20.49 14.31 11.96
N GLY A 567 19.50 14.64 12.80
CA GLY A 567 19.38 15.99 13.35
C GLY A 567 18.74 17.02 12.40
N ARG A 568 17.98 16.56 11.39
CA ARG A 568 17.21 17.46 10.51
C ARG A 568 16.18 18.28 11.29
N GLY A 569 15.86 19.47 10.77
CA GLY A 569 14.92 20.38 11.41
C GLY A 569 15.44 21.10 12.66
N THR A 570 16.68 20.83 13.09
CA THR A 570 17.33 21.53 14.21
C THR A 570 18.44 22.46 13.71
N ASP A 571 18.46 23.68 14.24
CA ASP A 571 19.45 24.71 13.90
C ASP A 571 20.76 24.54 14.68
N ILE A 572 21.90 24.77 14.02
CA ILE A 572 23.22 24.72 14.66
C ILE A 572 23.69 26.15 14.88
N LYS A 573 23.56 26.62 16.12
CA LYS A 573 24.01 27.96 16.50
C LYS A 573 25.49 27.94 16.87
N LEU A 574 26.25 28.90 16.35
CA LEU A 574 27.65 29.06 16.72
C LEU A 574 27.77 29.58 18.16
N GLY A 575 28.64 28.94 18.94
CA GLY A 575 28.96 29.40 20.29
C GLY A 575 29.73 30.73 20.30
N PRO A 576 29.85 31.41 21.45
CA PRO A 576 30.64 32.62 21.58
C PRO A 576 32.09 32.42 21.09
N GLY A 577 32.62 33.35 20.30
CA GLY A 577 33.99 33.29 19.75
C GLY A 577 34.20 32.34 18.57
N VAL A 578 33.27 31.41 18.30
CA VAL A 578 33.40 30.41 17.22
C VAL A 578 33.42 31.05 15.83
N ALA A 579 32.61 32.10 15.61
CA ALA A 579 32.58 32.80 14.33
C ALA A 579 33.93 33.46 13.99
N GLU A 580 34.68 33.94 14.98
CA GLU A 580 35.96 34.63 14.78
C GLU A 580 37.06 33.68 14.31
N ILE A 581 37.06 32.45 14.83
CA ILE A 581 38.00 31.38 14.45
C ILE A 581 37.60 30.61 13.18
N GLY A 582 36.63 31.11 12.41
CA GLY A 582 36.25 30.55 11.11
C GLY A 582 34.96 29.73 11.10
N GLY A 583 34.22 29.68 12.21
CA GLY A 583 32.90 29.05 12.27
C GLY A 583 32.90 27.53 12.16
N LEU A 584 31.71 26.97 11.95
CA LEU A 584 31.49 25.51 11.81
C LEU A 584 32.13 24.98 10.52
N HIS A 585 32.93 23.93 10.64
CA HIS A 585 33.44 23.17 9.51
C HIS A 585 32.55 21.95 9.25
N VAL A 586 32.05 21.80 8.03
CA VAL A 586 31.24 20.67 7.60
C VAL A 586 32.06 19.78 6.69
N LEU A 587 32.16 18.50 7.04
CA LEU A 587 32.91 17.50 6.29
C LEU A 587 31.98 16.41 5.78
N GLY A 588 31.93 16.21 4.47
CA GLY A 588 31.27 15.05 3.86
C GLY A 588 32.28 13.93 3.64
N THR A 589 32.01 12.73 4.16
CA THR A 589 32.95 11.60 3.97
C THR A 589 32.83 10.95 2.60
N GLU A 590 31.72 11.20 1.91
CA GLU A 590 31.34 10.71 0.58
C GLU A 590 30.33 11.68 -0.06
N ARG A 591 30.09 11.52 -1.36
CA ARG A 591 29.01 12.19 -2.10
C ARG A 591 27.76 11.32 -2.06
N HIS A 592 26.61 11.93 -1.81
CA HIS A 592 25.33 11.22 -1.88
C HIS A 592 24.92 11.00 -3.35
N GLU A 593 23.93 10.14 -3.57
CA GLU A 593 23.34 9.91 -4.89
C GLU A 593 22.79 11.19 -5.53
N ALA A 594 22.25 12.10 -4.70
CA ALA A 594 21.67 13.36 -5.12
C ALA A 594 22.48 14.56 -4.65
N ARG A 595 22.73 15.52 -5.56
CA ARG A 595 23.47 16.76 -5.28
C ARG A 595 22.76 17.62 -4.22
N ARG A 596 21.43 17.55 -4.23
CA ARG A 596 20.54 18.17 -3.24
C ARG A 596 20.94 17.81 -1.81
N ILE A 597 21.16 16.53 -1.51
CA ILE A 597 21.48 16.06 -0.16
C ILE A 597 22.85 16.59 0.29
N ASP A 598 23.84 16.59 -0.62
CA ASP A 598 25.13 17.22 -0.35
C ASP A 598 24.98 18.71 -0.01
N ASN A 599 24.15 19.43 -0.75
CA ASN A 599 23.89 20.86 -0.50
C ASN A 599 23.16 21.10 0.82
N GLN A 600 22.27 20.19 1.24
CA GLN A 600 21.66 20.26 2.57
C GLN A 600 22.70 20.08 3.68
N LEU A 601 23.66 19.17 3.51
CA LEU A 601 24.78 19.01 4.44
C LEU A 601 25.62 20.28 4.50
N ARG A 602 26.02 20.84 3.36
CA ARG A 602 26.73 22.14 3.30
C ARG A 602 25.94 23.26 3.98
N GLY A 603 24.62 23.28 3.79
CA GLY A 603 23.68 24.23 4.41
C GLY A 603 23.59 24.16 5.93
N ARG A 604 24.33 23.26 6.58
CA ARG A 604 24.49 23.22 8.05
C ARG A 604 25.43 24.29 8.59
N THR A 605 26.27 24.88 7.74
CA THR A 605 27.17 25.99 8.11
C THR A 605 26.94 27.24 7.26
N GLY A 606 27.45 28.39 7.71
CA GLY A 606 27.31 29.68 7.04
C GLY A 606 25.92 30.30 7.09
N ARG A 607 25.14 30.00 8.14
CA ARG A 607 23.75 30.45 8.30
C ARG A 607 23.70 31.93 8.68
N GLN A 608 22.69 32.67 8.18
CA GLN A 608 22.53 34.10 8.46
C GLN A 608 23.83 34.93 8.27
N GLY A 609 24.64 34.57 7.27
CA GLY A 609 25.91 35.25 6.97
C GLY A 609 27.06 34.93 7.92
N ASP A 610 26.95 33.90 8.74
CA ASP A 610 28.05 33.41 9.58
C ASP A 610 29.24 32.93 8.72
N LYS A 611 30.45 33.00 9.29
CA LYS A 611 31.61 32.32 8.72
C LYS A 611 31.44 30.80 8.87
N GLY A 612 31.97 30.07 7.90
CA GLY A 612 31.91 28.61 7.89
C GLY A 612 32.59 28.05 6.67
N SER A 613 32.87 26.75 6.68
CA SER A 613 33.52 26.07 5.54
C SER A 613 32.93 24.68 5.34
N SER A 614 32.85 24.22 4.09
CA SER A 614 32.46 22.85 3.76
C SER A 614 33.48 22.17 2.86
N GLN A 615 33.68 20.85 3.01
CA GLN A 615 34.59 20.07 2.18
C GLN A 615 34.14 18.60 2.09
N PHE A 616 34.32 17.97 0.94
CA PHE A 616 34.00 16.56 0.73
C PHE A 616 35.27 15.76 0.46
N PHE A 617 35.33 14.57 1.04
CA PHE A 617 36.41 13.60 0.86
C PHE A 617 35.85 12.40 0.10
N LEU A 618 36.57 11.92 -0.91
CA LEU A 618 36.12 10.85 -1.81
C LEU A 618 37.23 9.85 -2.09
N SER A 619 36.85 8.65 -2.53
CA SER A 619 37.79 7.65 -3.05
C SER A 619 37.23 6.96 -4.28
N PHE A 620 38.10 6.44 -5.17
CA PHE A 620 37.65 5.63 -6.30
C PHE A 620 36.94 4.33 -5.88
N ASP A 621 37.15 3.89 -4.63
CA ASP A 621 36.46 2.75 -4.03
C ASP A 621 35.01 3.07 -3.61
N ASP A 622 34.58 4.35 -3.60
CA ASP A 622 33.24 4.74 -3.18
C ASP A 622 32.17 4.26 -4.19
N ASP A 623 30.97 3.93 -3.70
CA ASP A 623 29.89 3.35 -4.51
C ASP A 623 29.54 4.21 -5.73
N LEU A 624 29.41 5.54 -5.55
CA LEU A 624 29.17 6.49 -6.64
C LEU A 624 30.31 6.52 -7.66
N MET A 625 31.56 6.36 -7.19
CA MET A 625 32.74 6.40 -8.06
C MET A 625 32.90 5.10 -8.86
N ARG A 626 32.54 3.95 -8.29
CA ARG A 626 32.52 2.64 -8.99
C ARG A 626 31.57 2.62 -10.18
N ILE A 627 30.44 3.33 -10.09
CA ILE A 627 29.48 3.47 -11.20
C ILE A 627 30.11 4.24 -12.39
N PHE A 628 31.03 5.17 -12.12
CA PHE A 628 31.57 6.12 -13.11
C PHE A 628 32.97 5.76 -13.63
N ALA A 629 33.81 5.11 -12.82
CA ALA A 629 35.21 4.84 -13.13
C ALA A 629 35.45 3.34 -13.32
N PRO A 630 35.33 2.80 -14.55
CA PRO A 630 35.78 1.45 -14.84
C PRO A 630 37.27 1.30 -14.47
N GLU A 631 37.72 0.08 -14.15
CA GLU A 631 39.09 -0.17 -13.67
C GLU A 631 40.19 0.46 -14.57
N TRP A 632 39.95 0.58 -15.88
CA TRP A 632 40.90 1.17 -16.81
C TRP A 632 41.17 2.66 -16.55
N THR A 633 40.19 3.42 -16.03
CA THR A 633 40.34 4.84 -15.70
C THR A 633 41.25 5.03 -14.49
N VAL A 634 41.11 4.16 -13.48
CA VAL A 634 41.99 4.12 -12.30
C VAL A 634 43.41 3.70 -12.71
N LYS A 635 43.54 2.70 -13.61
CA LYS A 635 44.83 2.29 -14.18
C LYS A 635 45.50 3.41 -14.99
N ALA A 636 44.75 4.14 -15.81
CA ALA A 636 45.28 5.27 -16.59
C ALA A 636 45.78 6.42 -15.72
N LEU A 637 45.12 6.70 -14.60
CA LEU A 637 45.55 7.72 -13.63
C LEU A 637 46.86 7.31 -12.93
N SER A 638 47.06 6.01 -12.66
CA SER A 638 48.31 5.52 -12.06
C SER A 638 49.55 5.70 -12.98
N TRP A 639 49.36 5.71 -14.32
CA TRP A 639 50.45 5.96 -15.28
C TRP A 639 50.94 7.41 -15.33
N ILE A 640 50.19 8.36 -14.75
CA ILE A 640 50.56 9.78 -14.72
C ILE A 640 51.58 10.09 -13.58
N GLY A 641 52.02 9.08 -12.82
CA GLY A 641 53.10 9.21 -11.83
C GLY A 641 52.64 9.71 -10.46
N TRP A 642 51.47 9.27 -9.99
CA TRP A 642 50.89 9.69 -8.72
C TRP A 642 51.34 8.76 -7.58
N GLU A 643 51.89 9.34 -6.51
CA GLU A 643 52.33 8.62 -5.31
C GLU A 643 51.16 8.30 -4.37
N GLU A 644 51.29 7.22 -3.58
CA GLU A 644 50.31 6.85 -2.56
C GLU A 644 50.22 7.92 -1.46
N GLY A 645 48.99 8.29 -1.06
CA GLY A 645 48.72 9.31 -0.05
C GLY A 645 48.56 10.77 -0.53
N GLN A 646 48.76 11.09 -1.82
CA GLN A 646 48.53 12.45 -2.33
C GLN A 646 47.06 12.71 -2.71
N PRO A 647 46.43 13.81 -2.23
CA PRO A 647 45.06 14.15 -2.60
C PRO A 647 44.95 14.66 -4.04
N ILE A 648 43.93 14.19 -4.78
CA ILE A 648 43.60 14.67 -6.11
C ILE A 648 42.55 15.78 -5.99
N VAL A 649 42.94 17.01 -6.31
CA VAL A 649 42.01 18.15 -6.43
C VAL A 649 41.99 18.59 -7.88
N HIS A 650 41.02 18.10 -8.65
CA HIS A 650 40.94 18.39 -10.09
C HIS A 650 39.52 18.67 -10.57
N LYS A 651 39.27 19.90 -11.03
CA LYS A 651 37.94 20.39 -11.45
C LYS A 651 37.23 19.53 -12.51
N ARG A 652 37.96 18.82 -13.38
CA ARG A 652 37.32 17.93 -14.37
C ARG A 652 36.73 16.67 -13.73
N ILE A 653 37.35 16.17 -12.65
CA ILE A 653 36.86 14.99 -11.93
C ILE A 653 35.62 15.36 -11.13
N SER A 654 35.64 16.51 -10.42
CA SER A 654 34.45 17.05 -9.75
C SER A 654 33.26 17.24 -10.70
N LYS A 655 33.50 17.77 -11.91
CA LYS A 655 32.45 17.84 -12.96
C LYS A 655 31.98 16.46 -13.46
N GLY A 656 32.84 15.45 -13.44
CA GLY A 656 32.48 14.06 -13.74
C GLY A 656 31.53 13.49 -12.70
N ILE A 657 31.83 13.73 -11.42
CA ILE A 657 30.99 13.34 -10.28
C ILE A 657 29.62 14.01 -10.36
N GLU A 658 29.56 15.31 -10.65
CA GLU A 658 28.27 16.02 -10.83
C GLU A 658 27.41 15.40 -11.94
N LYS A 659 28.03 14.93 -13.03
CA LYS A 659 27.31 14.22 -14.11
C LYS A 659 26.82 12.84 -13.66
N ALA A 660 27.61 12.14 -12.83
CA ALA A 660 27.22 10.84 -12.28
C ALA A 660 26.02 10.97 -11.35
N GLN A 661 26.03 11.95 -10.42
CA GLN A 661 24.90 12.26 -9.56
C GLN A 661 23.65 12.56 -10.38
N LYS A 662 23.76 13.42 -11.41
CA LYS A 662 22.62 13.73 -12.30
C LYS A 662 22.04 12.47 -12.96
N LYS A 663 22.88 11.53 -13.40
CA LYS A 663 22.42 10.28 -14.03
C LYS A 663 21.70 9.37 -13.03
N VAL A 664 22.16 9.33 -11.78
CA VAL A 664 21.48 8.59 -10.70
C VAL A 664 20.14 9.25 -10.34
N GLU A 665 20.10 10.59 -10.27
CA GLU A 665 18.86 11.36 -10.10
C GLU A 665 17.86 11.08 -11.23
N GLU A 666 18.29 11.10 -12.50
CA GLU A 666 17.44 10.75 -13.66
C GLU A 666 16.87 9.32 -13.55
N ARG A 667 17.68 8.33 -13.16
CA ARG A 667 17.21 6.95 -12.93
C ARG A 667 16.19 6.85 -11.78
N ASN A 668 16.43 7.58 -10.69
CA ASN A 668 15.51 7.63 -9.55
C ASN A 668 14.19 8.31 -9.95
N PHE A 669 14.24 9.37 -10.75
CA PHE A 669 13.07 10.02 -11.34
C PHE A 669 12.27 9.06 -12.23
N GLU A 670 12.92 8.31 -13.12
CA GLU A 670 12.24 7.31 -13.96
C GLU A 670 11.54 6.23 -13.13
N THR A 671 12.16 5.81 -12.02
CA THR A 671 11.56 4.82 -11.11
C THR A 671 10.29 5.36 -10.44
N ARG A 672 10.34 6.60 -9.93
CA ARG A 672 9.15 7.27 -9.34
C ARG A 672 8.06 7.52 -10.38
N LYS A 673 8.43 7.96 -11.58
CA LYS A 673 7.50 8.18 -12.68
C LYS A 673 6.80 6.88 -13.06
N SER A 674 7.55 5.78 -13.19
CA SER A 674 6.99 4.46 -13.46
C SER A 674 6.02 4.04 -12.35
N LEU A 675 6.40 4.16 -11.07
CA LEU A 675 5.54 3.86 -9.92
C LEU A 675 4.21 4.65 -9.98
N LEU A 676 4.27 5.94 -10.27
CA LEU A 676 3.10 6.81 -10.40
C LEU A 676 2.19 6.37 -11.56
N GLU A 677 2.74 6.04 -12.72
CA GLU A 677 1.97 5.62 -13.90
C GLU A 677 1.18 4.32 -13.68
N TYR A 678 1.73 3.36 -12.91
CA TYR A 678 0.98 2.17 -12.49
C TYR A 678 -0.09 2.52 -11.46
N ASP A 679 0.22 3.40 -10.50
CA ASP A 679 -0.74 3.81 -9.47
C ASP A 679 -1.87 4.68 -10.04
N GLU A 680 -1.69 5.40 -11.16
CA GLU A 680 -2.76 6.16 -11.84
C GLU A 680 -3.96 5.28 -12.21
N VAL A 681 -3.72 4.02 -12.59
CA VAL A 681 -4.78 3.05 -12.88
C VAL A 681 -5.56 2.72 -11.61
N MET A 682 -4.84 2.44 -10.53
CA MET A 682 -5.44 2.14 -9.23
C MET A 682 -6.15 3.35 -8.63
N ASP A 683 -5.60 4.55 -8.79
CA ASP A 683 -6.20 5.80 -8.33
C ASP A 683 -7.54 6.08 -9.01
N TYR A 684 -7.61 5.88 -10.34
CA TYR A 684 -8.87 5.99 -11.08
C TYR A 684 -9.95 5.04 -10.53
N GLN A 685 -9.61 3.75 -10.38
CA GLN A 685 -10.53 2.73 -9.87
C GLN A 685 -10.97 3.03 -8.43
N ARG A 686 -10.02 3.41 -7.58
CA ARG A 686 -10.23 3.76 -6.17
C ARG A 686 -11.13 4.97 -6.00
N LYS A 687 -10.96 6.03 -6.79
CA LYS A 687 -11.83 7.22 -6.73
C LYS A 687 -13.30 6.85 -6.99
N ILE A 688 -13.54 6.01 -8.00
CA ILE A 688 -14.89 5.51 -8.30
C ILE A 688 -15.40 4.65 -7.14
N PHE A 689 -14.59 3.69 -6.67
CA PHE A 689 -14.97 2.78 -5.60
C PHE A 689 -15.25 3.51 -4.28
N TYR A 690 -14.34 4.36 -3.79
CA TYR A 690 -14.50 5.13 -2.55
C TYR A 690 -15.66 6.11 -2.63
N SER A 691 -15.90 6.74 -3.78
CA SER A 691 -17.08 7.60 -3.97
C SER A 691 -18.38 6.81 -3.82
N ARG A 692 -18.50 5.65 -4.47
CA ARG A 692 -19.67 4.76 -4.34
C ARG A 692 -19.83 4.26 -2.91
N ARG A 693 -18.74 3.80 -2.28
CA ARG A 693 -18.72 3.32 -0.90
C ARG A 693 -19.16 4.42 0.08
N ARG A 694 -18.67 5.65 -0.06
CA ARG A 694 -19.06 6.79 0.78
C ARG A 694 -20.55 7.14 0.64
N LYS A 695 -21.09 7.05 -0.59
CA LYS A 695 -22.54 7.20 -0.82
C LYS A 695 -23.33 6.13 -0.06
N ILE A 696 -22.90 4.86 -0.10
CA ILE A 696 -23.53 3.76 0.64
C ILE A 696 -23.42 3.99 2.17
N LEU A 697 -22.24 4.42 2.65
CA LEU A 697 -22.04 4.71 4.08
C LEU A 697 -22.95 5.82 4.60
N SER A 698 -23.26 6.83 3.77
CA SER A 698 -24.19 7.90 4.13
C SER A 698 -25.62 7.42 4.38
N GLY A 699 -25.97 6.23 3.92
CA GLY A 699 -27.32 5.65 4.04
C GLY A 699 -28.37 6.32 3.15
N LYS A 700 -28.01 7.33 2.34
CA LYS A 700 -28.96 8.09 1.52
C LYS A 700 -29.14 7.44 0.15
N GLY A 701 -30.40 7.19 -0.24
CA GLY A 701 -30.75 6.71 -1.58
C GLY A 701 -30.30 5.28 -1.90
N LEU A 702 -30.23 4.39 -0.89
CA LEU A 702 -29.80 3.01 -1.09
C LEU A 702 -30.75 2.20 -1.98
N LYS A 703 -32.07 2.47 -1.85
CA LYS A 703 -33.10 1.86 -2.68
C LYS A 703 -32.80 2.04 -4.17
N SER A 704 -32.52 3.27 -4.61
CA SER A 704 -32.30 3.56 -6.03
C SER A 704 -31.07 2.82 -6.55
N ILE A 705 -30.01 2.72 -5.73
CA ILE A 705 -28.80 1.96 -6.09
C ILE A 705 -29.16 0.48 -6.31
N ILE A 706 -29.96 -0.12 -5.43
CA ILE A 706 -30.36 -1.53 -5.57
C ILE A 706 -31.31 -1.72 -6.75
N GLU A 707 -32.25 -0.80 -6.99
CA GLU A 707 -33.14 -0.84 -8.15
C GLU A 707 -32.36 -0.77 -9.47
N GLU A 708 -31.36 0.11 -9.56
CA GLU A 708 -30.44 0.18 -10.72
C GLU A 708 -29.70 -1.15 -10.94
N MET A 709 -29.18 -1.78 -9.88
CA MET A 709 -28.52 -3.09 -9.95
C MET A 709 -29.47 -4.21 -10.39
N LEU A 710 -30.71 -4.19 -9.88
CA LEU A 710 -31.75 -5.15 -10.27
C LEU A 710 -32.10 -4.99 -11.75
N ASP A 711 -32.33 -3.77 -12.21
CA ASP A 711 -32.66 -3.50 -13.61
C ASP A 711 -31.52 -3.86 -14.57
N ALA A 712 -30.26 -3.60 -14.19
CA ALA A 712 -29.08 -4.02 -14.94
C ALA A 712 -28.99 -5.55 -15.02
N THR A 713 -29.20 -6.23 -13.90
CA THR A 713 -29.15 -7.69 -13.81
C THR A 713 -30.28 -8.35 -14.61
N ILE A 714 -31.49 -7.79 -14.56
CA ILE A 714 -32.63 -8.27 -15.37
C ILE A 714 -32.31 -8.09 -16.86
N ALA A 715 -31.81 -6.92 -17.26
CA ALA A 715 -31.43 -6.65 -18.65
C ALA A 715 -30.41 -7.67 -19.17
N LYS A 716 -29.30 -7.85 -18.43
CA LYS A 716 -28.22 -8.79 -18.78
C LYS A 716 -28.74 -10.22 -18.93
N ASN A 717 -29.58 -10.68 -18.00
CA ASN A 717 -30.15 -12.03 -18.05
C ASN A 717 -31.15 -12.20 -19.20
N CYS A 718 -32.00 -11.20 -19.46
CA CYS A 718 -32.90 -11.23 -20.63
C CYS A 718 -32.10 -11.30 -21.93
N ASP A 719 -31.13 -10.40 -22.14
CA ASP A 719 -30.33 -10.34 -23.35
C ASP A 719 -29.51 -11.61 -23.57
N THR A 720 -29.05 -12.23 -22.48
CA THR A 720 -28.27 -13.48 -22.52
C THR A 720 -29.17 -14.67 -22.83
N ILE A 721 -30.26 -14.88 -22.08
CA ILE A 721 -31.09 -16.09 -22.19
C ILE A 721 -31.92 -16.12 -23.48
N PHE A 722 -32.45 -14.97 -23.91
CA PHE A 722 -33.25 -14.87 -25.13
C PHE A 722 -32.42 -14.69 -26.39
N ASN A 723 -31.08 -14.71 -26.30
CA ASN A 723 -30.22 -14.76 -27.47
C ASN A 723 -30.39 -16.11 -28.19
N GLU A 724 -30.51 -16.09 -29.51
CA GLU A 724 -30.63 -17.32 -30.33
C GLU A 724 -29.48 -18.32 -30.11
N ARG A 725 -28.30 -17.84 -29.70
CA ARG A 725 -27.12 -18.66 -29.43
C ARG A 725 -27.08 -19.24 -28.01
N TYR A 726 -27.96 -18.84 -27.11
CA TYR A 726 -27.94 -19.27 -25.71
C TYR A 726 -28.12 -20.78 -25.51
N PRO A 727 -29.08 -21.45 -26.18
CA PRO A 727 -29.19 -22.91 -26.08
C PRO A 727 -27.92 -23.62 -26.56
N LEU A 728 -27.28 -23.11 -27.62
CA LEU A 728 -26.03 -23.67 -28.14
C LEU A 728 -24.88 -23.51 -27.13
N LYS A 729 -24.78 -22.36 -26.45
CA LYS A 729 -23.82 -22.16 -25.35
C LYS A 729 -24.05 -23.16 -24.21
N CYS A 730 -25.30 -23.36 -23.80
CA CYS A 730 -25.64 -24.33 -22.75
C CYS A 730 -25.21 -25.76 -23.14
N ILE A 731 -25.41 -26.15 -24.41
CA ILE A 731 -24.96 -27.44 -24.93
C ILE A 731 -23.44 -27.56 -24.88
N ILE A 732 -22.70 -26.52 -25.26
CA ILE A 732 -21.22 -26.52 -25.22
C ILE A 732 -20.71 -26.65 -23.78
N GLU A 733 -21.22 -25.83 -22.85
CA GLU A 733 -20.83 -25.89 -21.43
C GLU A 733 -21.17 -27.24 -20.80
N TRP A 734 -22.37 -27.75 -21.07
CA TRP A 734 -22.82 -29.07 -20.61
C TRP A 734 -21.95 -30.19 -21.16
N ALA A 735 -21.62 -30.16 -22.45
CA ALA A 735 -20.78 -31.17 -23.10
C ALA A 735 -19.34 -31.12 -22.55
N GLY A 736 -18.79 -29.92 -22.37
CA GLY A 736 -17.49 -29.72 -21.73
C GLY A 736 -17.45 -30.28 -20.30
N SER A 737 -18.44 -29.96 -19.47
CA SER A 737 -18.47 -30.40 -18.07
C SER A 737 -18.75 -31.90 -17.90
N ASN A 738 -19.60 -32.51 -18.75
CA ASN A 738 -20.02 -33.91 -18.57
C ASN A 738 -19.21 -34.91 -19.42
N PHE A 739 -18.62 -34.45 -20.51
CA PHE A 739 -17.89 -35.28 -21.47
C PHE A 739 -16.44 -34.83 -21.72
N GLY A 740 -16.02 -33.66 -21.23
CA GLY A 740 -14.66 -33.16 -21.44
C GLY A 740 -14.37 -32.71 -22.87
N VAL A 741 -15.41 -32.44 -23.67
CA VAL A 741 -15.27 -32.09 -25.10
C VAL A 741 -15.35 -30.59 -25.34
N ASP A 742 -14.52 -30.08 -26.25
CA ASP A 742 -14.54 -28.69 -26.70
C ASP A 742 -15.30 -28.56 -28.02
N LEU A 743 -16.59 -28.27 -27.92
CA LEU A 743 -17.48 -28.11 -29.08
C LEU A 743 -17.43 -26.68 -29.63
N LYS A 744 -17.38 -26.55 -30.96
CA LYS A 744 -17.57 -25.25 -31.61
C LYS A 744 -19.04 -25.02 -31.93
N MET A 745 -19.48 -23.76 -31.80
CA MET A 745 -20.85 -23.36 -32.15
C MET A 745 -21.23 -23.71 -33.59
N SER A 746 -20.28 -23.65 -34.53
CA SER A 746 -20.49 -24.01 -35.93
C SER A 746 -20.91 -25.46 -36.13
N ASP A 747 -20.47 -26.34 -35.24
CA ASP A 747 -20.58 -27.79 -35.43
C ASP A 747 -21.94 -28.32 -34.95
N ILE A 748 -22.63 -27.52 -34.12
CA ILE A 748 -23.94 -27.85 -33.53
C ILE A 748 -25.07 -26.94 -34.03
N ALA A 749 -24.74 -25.86 -34.76
CA ALA A 749 -25.73 -24.91 -35.26
C ALA A 749 -26.68 -25.58 -36.27
N GLY A 750 -27.96 -25.70 -35.91
CA GLY A 750 -29.00 -26.30 -36.76
C GLY A 750 -28.99 -27.84 -36.79
N ALA A 751 -28.11 -28.50 -36.02
CA ALA A 751 -28.05 -29.94 -35.90
C ALA A 751 -29.17 -30.48 -34.98
N LYS A 752 -29.61 -31.73 -35.23
CA LYS A 752 -30.57 -32.41 -34.36
C LYS A 752 -29.88 -32.99 -33.12
N ALA A 753 -30.64 -33.25 -32.05
CA ALA A 753 -30.13 -33.85 -30.81
C ALA A 753 -29.27 -35.11 -31.08
N GLU A 754 -29.74 -36.01 -31.94
CA GLU A 754 -29.03 -37.24 -32.31
C GLU A 754 -27.69 -36.98 -33.02
N GLU A 755 -27.60 -35.91 -33.83
CA GLU A 755 -26.37 -35.54 -34.55
C GLU A 755 -25.34 -34.94 -33.59
N ILE A 756 -25.81 -34.10 -32.67
CA ILE A 756 -25.00 -33.51 -31.60
C ILE A 756 -24.51 -34.59 -30.64
N GLU A 757 -25.39 -35.53 -30.24
CA GLU A 757 -25.02 -36.66 -29.39
C GLU A 757 -23.92 -37.51 -30.03
N LYS A 758 -24.07 -37.85 -31.31
CA LYS A 758 -23.04 -38.61 -32.05
C LYS A 758 -21.73 -37.84 -32.12
N LEU A 759 -21.78 -36.52 -32.32
CA LEU A 759 -20.60 -35.68 -32.34
C LEU A 759 -19.89 -35.67 -30.98
N ILE A 760 -20.62 -35.44 -29.89
CA ILE A 760 -20.10 -35.44 -28.51
C ILE A 760 -19.49 -36.79 -28.17
N LYS A 761 -20.23 -37.88 -28.39
CA LYS A 761 -19.74 -39.24 -28.07
C LYS A 761 -18.53 -39.60 -28.92
N ARG A 762 -18.48 -39.21 -30.19
CA ARG A 762 -17.30 -39.43 -31.05
C ARG A 762 -16.08 -38.67 -30.54
N GLN A 763 -16.20 -37.36 -30.29
CA GLN A 763 -15.08 -36.55 -29.79
C GLN A 763 -14.62 -37.00 -28.39
N ALA A 764 -15.55 -37.35 -27.51
CA ALA A 764 -15.23 -37.87 -26.18
C ALA A 764 -14.46 -39.20 -26.28
N LYS A 765 -14.87 -40.11 -27.17
CA LYS A 765 -14.14 -41.36 -27.45
C LYS A 765 -12.74 -41.10 -28.00
N GLU A 766 -12.60 -40.17 -28.96
CA GLU A 766 -11.29 -39.78 -29.50
C GLU A 766 -10.38 -39.17 -28.42
N SER A 767 -10.93 -38.30 -27.58
CA SER A 767 -10.19 -37.68 -26.47
C SER A 767 -9.72 -38.72 -25.46
N VAL A 768 -10.60 -39.64 -25.05
CA VAL A 768 -10.28 -40.70 -24.10
C VAL A 768 -9.31 -41.72 -24.70
N ALA A 769 -9.42 -42.03 -25.99
CA ALA A 769 -8.47 -42.90 -26.67
C ALA A 769 -7.07 -42.28 -26.71
N ASN A 770 -6.97 -40.98 -27.01
CA ASN A 770 -5.71 -40.25 -26.97
C ASN A 770 -5.12 -40.21 -25.54
N GLU A 771 -5.96 -39.96 -24.53
CA GLU A 771 -5.55 -40.00 -23.12
C GLU A 771 -5.02 -41.38 -22.72
N ILE A 772 -5.71 -42.46 -23.10
CA ILE A 772 -5.27 -43.83 -22.84
C ILE A 772 -3.94 -44.10 -23.54
N SER A 773 -3.80 -43.73 -24.82
CA SER A 773 -2.58 -43.94 -25.59
C SER A 773 -1.37 -43.22 -24.96
N LEU A 774 -1.57 -41.97 -24.50
CA LEU A 774 -0.56 -41.18 -23.80
C LEU A 774 -0.20 -41.80 -22.43
N SER A 775 -1.20 -42.13 -21.61
CA SER A 775 -0.98 -42.68 -20.27
C SER A 775 -0.48 -44.11 -20.28
N MET A 776 -0.72 -44.89 -21.33
CA MET A 776 -0.19 -46.25 -21.44
C MET A 776 1.33 -46.28 -21.51
N GLY A 777 1.95 -45.27 -22.13
CA GLY A 777 3.40 -45.12 -22.17
C GLY A 777 4.03 -44.94 -20.77
N GLU A 778 3.28 -44.43 -19.80
CA GLU A 778 3.74 -44.23 -18.42
C GLU A 778 3.84 -45.55 -17.64
N TYR A 779 3.01 -46.54 -17.97
CA TYR A 779 3.01 -47.86 -17.30
C TYR A 779 3.79 -48.93 -18.07
N LEU A 780 3.99 -48.72 -19.38
CA LEU A 780 4.65 -49.65 -20.29
C LEU A 780 6.01 -49.08 -20.76
N GLU A 781 7.01 -49.06 -19.86
CA GLU A 781 8.33 -48.44 -20.13
C GLU A 781 9.05 -48.97 -21.40
N ASP A 782 9.00 -50.29 -21.64
CA ASP A 782 9.56 -50.93 -22.85
C ASP A 782 8.55 -51.92 -23.42
N TYR A 783 7.95 -51.59 -24.58
CA TYR A 783 6.92 -52.39 -25.23
C TYR A 783 7.42 -53.77 -25.67
N SER A 784 8.75 -53.94 -25.82
CA SER A 784 9.40 -55.22 -26.12
C SER A 784 9.75 -56.05 -24.90
N ASN A 785 9.65 -55.50 -23.67
CA ASN A 785 10.00 -56.19 -22.43
C ASN A 785 8.86 -56.15 -21.38
N PRO A 786 7.96 -57.16 -21.37
CA PRO A 786 6.85 -57.24 -20.43
C PRO A 786 7.23 -57.35 -18.94
N GLN A 787 8.52 -57.55 -18.61
CA GLN A 787 8.98 -57.54 -17.22
C GLN A 787 9.20 -56.13 -16.67
N SER A 788 9.32 -55.12 -17.55
CA SER A 788 9.49 -53.71 -17.18
C SER A 788 8.17 -53.01 -16.82
N TRP A 789 7.02 -53.60 -17.20
CA TRP A 789 5.71 -52.95 -17.08
C TRP A 789 5.21 -52.87 -15.64
N ASP A 790 4.68 -51.71 -15.23
CA ASP A 790 3.91 -51.58 -13.99
C ASP A 790 2.46 -52.04 -14.21
N VAL A 791 2.29 -53.36 -14.32
CA VAL A 791 0.99 -54.00 -14.51
C VAL A 791 0.03 -53.72 -13.34
N ALA A 792 0.56 -53.56 -12.11
CA ALA A 792 -0.26 -53.29 -10.94
C ALA A 792 -0.82 -51.87 -10.96
N GLY A 793 0.02 -50.88 -11.32
CA GLY A 793 -0.38 -49.50 -11.56
C GLY A 793 -1.40 -49.40 -12.69
N LEU A 794 -1.13 -50.04 -13.84
CA LEU A 794 -2.03 -50.04 -14.99
C LEU A 794 -3.40 -50.65 -14.66
N CYS A 795 -3.45 -51.80 -13.99
CA CYS A 795 -4.71 -52.42 -13.55
C CYS A 795 -5.49 -51.51 -12.57
N LYS A 796 -4.80 -50.84 -11.66
CA LYS A 796 -5.42 -49.96 -10.66
C LYS A 796 -5.96 -48.68 -11.31
N TRP A 797 -5.19 -48.08 -12.22
CA TRP A 797 -5.60 -46.92 -13.00
C TRP A 797 -6.77 -47.26 -13.92
N ALA A 798 -6.71 -48.36 -14.67
CA ALA A 798 -7.80 -48.84 -15.53
C ALA A 798 -9.11 -49.06 -14.76
N MET A 799 -9.03 -49.61 -13.55
CA MET A 799 -10.18 -49.77 -12.66
C MET A 799 -10.69 -48.43 -12.12
N SER A 800 -9.81 -47.51 -11.75
CA SER A 800 -10.20 -46.21 -11.19
C SER A 800 -10.77 -45.25 -12.23
N ALA A 801 -10.18 -45.21 -13.44
CA ALA A 801 -10.54 -44.26 -14.49
C ALA A 801 -11.74 -44.76 -15.31
N PHE A 802 -11.75 -46.05 -15.67
CA PHE A 802 -12.71 -46.61 -16.63
C PHE A 802 -13.55 -47.77 -16.07
N HIS A 803 -13.37 -48.14 -14.80
CA HIS A 803 -14.05 -49.28 -14.16
C HIS A 803 -13.76 -50.62 -14.87
N VAL A 804 -12.56 -50.77 -15.43
CA VAL A 804 -12.13 -51.96 -16.18
C VAL A 804 -11.25 -52.83 -15.29
N SER A 805 -11.73 -54.05 -15.00
CA SER A 805 -10.94 -55.04 -14.27
C SER A 805 -10.01 -55.80 -15.23
N LEU A 806 -8.78 -55.31 -15.39
CA LEU A 806 -7.72 -56.04 -16.09
C LEU A 806 -7.12 -57.12 -15.19
N SER A 807 -6.88 -58.32 -15.72
CA SER A 807 -6.23 -59.41 -14.99
C SER A 807 -4.70 -59.27 -15.09
N PRO A 808 -3.96 -59.08 -13.98
CA PRO A 808 -2.51 -58.88 -14.02
C PRO A 808 -1.75 -60.03 -14.72
N SER A 809 -2.26 -61.26 -14.59
CA SER A 809 -1.68 -62.44 -15.22
C SER A 809 -1.90 -62.51 -16.73
N LYS A 810 -2.96 -61.88 -17.25
CA LYS A 810 -3.25 -61.82 -18.69
C LYS A 810 -2.52 -60.67 -19.38
N VAL A 811 -2.43 -59.52 -18.72
CA VAL A 811 -1.79 -58.31 -19.25
C VAL A 811 -0.31 -58.59 -19.62
N LYS A 812 0.42 -59.38 -18.84
CA LYS A 812 1.82 -59.78 -19.15
C LYS A 812 2.00 -60.64 -20.41
N HIS A 813 0.91 -61.13 -20.99
CA HIS A 813 0.91 -62.00 -22.16
C HIS A 813 0.13 -61.40 -23.34
N GLN A 814 -0.33 -60.17 -23.22
CA GLN A 814 -0.99 -59.40 -24.27
C GLN A 814 0.01 -58.41 -24.89
N SER A 815 -0.19 -58.05 -26.16
CA SER A 815 0.57 -56.95 -26.74
C SER A 815 0.08 -55.60 -26.19
N PRO A 816 0.93 -54.55 -26.17
CA PRO A 816 0.49 -53.20 -25.82
C PRO A 816 -0.74 -52.75 -26.62
N GLU A 817 -0.79 -53.10 -27.91
CA GLU A 817 -1.93 -52.79 -28.78
C GLU A 817 -3.21 -53.50 -28.35
N GLU A 818 -3.12 -54.76 -27.89
CA GLU A 818 -4.29 -55.50 -27.38
C GLU A 818 -4.80 -54.95 -26.05
N ILE A 819 -3.90 -54.46 -25.19
CA ILE A 819 -4.25 -53.82 -23.91
C ILE A 819 -4.90 -52.46 -24.18
N GLU A 820 -4.33 -51.68 -25.10
CA GLU A 820 -4.87 -50.40 -25.56
C GLU A 820 -6.25 -50.59 -26.15
N GLU A 821 -6.43 -51.53 -27.08
CA GLU A 821 -7.73 -51.84 -27.67
C GLU A 821 -8.76 -52.25 -26.61
N GLN A 822 -8.36 -53.06 -25.62
CA GLN A 822 -9.24 -53.47 -24.53
C GLN A 822 -9.67 -52.28 -23.65
N LEU A 823 -8.75 -51.37 -23.34
CA LEU A 823 -9.02 -50.17 -22.55
C LEU A 823 -9.86 -49.15 -23.32
N VAL A 824 -9.49 -48.85 -24.57
CA VAL A 824 -10.20 -47.92 -25.44
C VAL A 824 -11.62 -48.41 -25.72
N SER A 825 -11.80 -49.71 -25.98
CA SER A 825 -13.12 -50.30 -26.20
C SER A 825 -14.01 -50.19 -24.96
N ALA A 826 -13.47 -50.53 -23.79
CA ALA A 826 -14.24 -50.44 -22.54
C ALA A 826 -14.54 -48.99 -22.13
N ALA A 827 -13.60 -48.07 -22.35
CA ALA A 827 -13.81 -46.65 -22.10
C ALA A 827 -14.82 -46.04 -23.07
N ALA A 828 -14.79 -46.43 -24.35
CA ALA A 828 -15.80 -46.05 -25.33
C ALA A 828 -17.20 -46.54 -24.95
N GLU A 829 -17.31 -47.73 -24.36
CA GLU A 829 -18.57 -48.26 -23.83
C GLU A 829 -19.09 -47.42 -22.64
N GLN A 830 -18.20 -46.92 -21.77
CA GLN A 830 -18.60 -46.01 -20.69
C GLN A 830 -19.10 -44.66 -21.23
N VAL A 831 -18.46 -44.11 -22.27
CA VAL A 831 -18.92 -42.90 -22.96
C VAL A 831 -20.29 -43.12 -23.60
N ASP A 832 -20.54 -44.29 -24.21
CA ASP A 832 -21.84 -44.61 -24.81
C ASP A 832 -22.97 -44.72 -23.79
N LYS A 833 -22.66 -45.18 -22.57
CA LYS A 833 -23.61 -45.32 -21.45
C LYS A 833 -23.98 -43.99 -20.79
N LYS A 834 -23.20 -42.92 -21.01
CA LYS A 834 -23.53 -41.59 -20.46
C LYS A 834 -24.83 -41.06 -21.07
N ASP A 835 -25.66 -40.49 -20.22
CA ASP A 835 -26.96 -39.96 -20.60
C ASP A 835 -26.83 -38.63 -21.37
N CYS A 836 -27.48 -38.55 -22.53
CA CYS A 836 -27.54 -37.35 -23.36
C CYS A 836 -28.95 -36.78 -23.47
N SER A 837 -29.91 -37.27 -22.68
CA SER A 837 -31.31 -36.83 -22.70
C SER A 837 -31.49 -35.31 -22.47
N GLN A 838 -30.52 -34.67 -21.82
CA GLN A 838 -30.52 -33.23 -21.58
C GLN A 838 -30.38 -32.40 -22.88
N LEU A 839 -29.84 -32.96 -23.96
CA LEU A 839 -29.77 -32.30 -25.28
C LEU A 839 -31.17 -31.99 -25.83
N ASP A 840 -32.11 -32.91 -25.66
CA ASP A 840 -33.51 -32.72 -26.06
C ASP A 840 -34.19 -31.61 -25.23
N GLU A 841 -33.71 -31.34 -24.02
CA GLU A 841 -34.21 -30.24 -23.21
C GLU A 841 -33.70 -28.88 -23.71
N PHE A 842 -32.41 -28.77 -24.02
CA PHE A 842 -31.81 -27.53 -24.55
C PHE A 842 -32.41 -27.10 -25.89
N LEU A 843 -32.75 -28.06 -26.77
CA LEU A 843 -33.25 -27.80 -28.11
C LEU A 843 -34.76 -27.49 -28.17
N LYS A 844 -35.48 -27.56 -27.03
CA LYS A 844 -36.90 -27.18 -26.98
C LYS A 844 -37.07 -25.70 -27.26
N LYS A 845 -38.07 -25.35 -28.09
CA LYS A 845 -38.39 -23.95 -28.41
C LYS A 845 -38.73 -23.10 -27.19
N ASP A 846 -39.27 -23.70 -26.12
CA ASP A 846 -39.60 -23.01 -24.88
C ASP A 846 -38.48 -23.07 -23.81
N PHE A 847 -37.31 -23.62 -24.14
CA PHE A 847 -36.17 -23.69 -23.23
C PHE A 847 -35.77 -22.32 -22.67
N PRO A 848 -35.56 -21.25 -23.48
CA PRO A 848 -35.23 -19.93 -22.96
C PRO A 848 -36.25 -19.40 -21.95
N VAL A 849 -37.54 -19.58 -22.24
CA VAL A 849 -38.64 -19.12 -21.39
C VAL A 849 -38.67 -19.89 -20.06
N ARG A 850 -38.49 -21.21 -20.09
CA ARG A 850 -38.44 -22.05 -18.88
C ARG A 850 -37.23 -21.71 -18.01
N THR A 851 -36.05 -21.58 -18.63
CA THR A 851 -34.81 -21.21 -17.94
C THR A 851 -34.94 -19.84 -17.31
N PHE A 852 -35.53 -18.87 -18.01
CA PHE A 852 -35.79 -17.55 -17.46
C PHE A 852 -36.76 -17.58 -16.27
N ALA A 853 -37.85 -18.35 -16.35
CA ALA A 853 -38.78 -18.52 -15.24
C ALA A 853 -38.15 -19.22 -14.01
N GLN A 854 -37.27 -20.20 -14.25
CA GLN A 854 -36.49 -20.84 -13.19
C GLN A 854 -35.50 -19.87 -12.54
N LEU A 855 -34.80 -19.06 -13.33
CA LEU A 855 -33.90 -18.03 -12.84
C LEU A 855 -34.66 -16.99 -12.00
N ALA A 856 -35.81 -16.52 -12.48
CA ALA A 856 -36.65 -15.57 -11.74
C ALA A 856 -37.07 -16.11 -10.36
N ARG A 857 -37.35 -17.42 -10.29
CA ARG A 857 -37.67 -18.10 -9.03
C ARG A 857 -36.44 -18.33 -8.14
N ALA A 858 -35.31 -18.76 -8.69
CA ALA A 858 -34.12 -19.06 -7.89
C ALA A 858 -33.43 -17.79 -7.35
N LYS A 859 -33.39 -16.73 -8.16
CA LYS A 859 -32.70 -15.48 -7.86
C LYS A 859 -33.59 -14.51 -7.10
N PHE A 860 -34.78 -14.23 -7.61
CA PHE A 860 -35.69 -13.23 -7.05
C PHE A 860 -36.85 -13.83 -6.25
N ASP A 861 -37.02 -15.16 -6.27
CA ASP A 861 -38.19 -15.87 -5.70
C ASP A 861 -39.52 -15.31 -6.25
N VAL A 862 -39.51 -14.96 -7.54
CA VAL A 862 -40.68 -14.55 -8.32
C VAL A 862 -41.15 -15.74 -9.17
N LYS A 863 -42.45 -16.05 -9.10
CA LYS A 863 -43.06 -17.11 -9.91
C LYS A 863 -43.69 -16.49 -11.15
N LEU A 864 -43.15 -16.79 -12.32
CA LEU A 864 -43.69 -16.37 -13.60
C LEU A 864 -44.47 -17.50 -14.27
N ASP A 865 -45.57 -17.16 -14.93
CA ASP A 865 -46.34 -18.11 -15.74
C ASP A 865 -45.68 -18.28 -17.12
N ILE A 866 -45.27 -19.52 -17.41
CA ILE A 866 -44.58 -19.88 -18.66
C ILE A 866 -45.48 -19.65 -19.88
N GLU A 867 -46.79 -19.92 -19.78
CA GLU A 867 -47.71 -19.74 -20.91
C GLU A 867 -47.93 -18.26 -21.24
N GLN A 868 -47.89 -17.40 -20.21
CA GLN A 868 -47.91 -15.95 -20.40
C GLN A 868 -46.62 -15.46 -21.06
N LEU A 869 -45.45 -15.93 -20.60
CA LEU A 869 -44.15 -15.51 -21.13
C LEU A 869 -43.97 -15.87 -22.61
N LYS A 870 -44.52 -17.00 -23.08
CA LYS A 870 -44.46 -17.41 -24.50
C LYS A 870 -45.13 -16.42 -25.46
N GLN A 871 -46.04 -15.59 -24.97
CA GLN A 871 -46.82 -14.64 -25.77
C GLN A 871 -46.21 -13.24 -25.79
N LEU A 872 -45.15 -13.00 -25.01
CA LEU A 872 -44.55 -11.69 -24.81
C LEU A 872 -43.20 -11.60 -25.54
N ASP A 873 -42.87 -10.39 -26.01
CA ASP A 873 -41.53 -10.10 -26.51
C ASP A 873 -40.52 -9.90 -25.35
N THR A 874 -39.22 -9.90 -25.66
CA THR A 874 -38.16 -9.74 -24.64
C THR A 874 -38.29 -8.46 -23.82
N SER A 875 -38.78 -7.36 -24.42
CA SER A 875 -38.97 -6.08 -23.73
C SER A 875 -40.14 -6.16 -22.74
N GLN A 876 -41.23 -6.79 -23.14
CA GLN A 876 -42.42 -7.03 -22.32
C GLN A 876 -42.12 -8.01 -21.19
N ILE A 877 -41.34 -9.06 -21.44
CA ILE A 877 -40.87 -10.01 -20.41
C ILE A 877 -40.01 -9.29 -19.38
N ARG A 878 -39.08 -8.43 -19.82
CA ARG A 878 -38.26 -7.59 -18.95
C ARG A 878 -39.14 -6.69 -18.08
N GLN A 879 -40.10 -5.97 -18.67
CA GLN A 879 -41.02 -5.10 -17.93
C GLN A 879 -41.88 -5.86 -16.92
N LEU A 880 -42.38 -7.05 -17.30
CA LEU A 880 -43.15 -7.90 -16.40
C LEU A 880 -42.31 -8.31 -15.18
N LEU A 881 -41.08 -8.80 -15.40
CA LEU A 881 -40.21 -9.20 -14.29
C LEU A 881 -39.82 -8.00 -13.42
N SER A 882 -39.45 -6.85 -14.00
CA SER A 882 -39.16 -5.63 -13.22
C SER A 882 -40.35 -5.22 -12.36
N LYS A 883 -41.59 -5.31 -12.88
CA LYS A 883 -42.81 -5.00 -12.12
C LYS A 883 -43.04 -5.96 -10.96
N GLU A 884 -42.88 -7.27 -11.18
CA GLU A 884 -43.04 -8.28 -10.13
C GLU A 884 -41.95 -8.16 -9.06
N ILE A 885 -40.71 -7.87 -9.46
CA ILE A 885 -39.60 -7.62 -8.54
C ILE A 885 -39.87 -6.36 -7.70
N ALA A 886 -40.32 -5.27 -8.33
CA ALA A 886 -40.67 -4.04 -7.61
C ALA A 886 -41.81 -4.27 -6.60
N ALA A 887 -42.83 -5.05 -6.98
CA ALA A 887 -43.92 -5.43 -6.07
C ALA A 887 -43.40 -6.25 -4.89
N LYS A 888 -42.50 -7.20 -5.13
CA LYS A 888 -41.88 -8.01 -4.10
C LYS A 888 -40.97 -7.20 -3.17
N TYR A 889 -40.20 -6.28 -3.73
CA TYR A 889 -39.37 -5.38 -2.94
C TYR A 889 -40.22 -4.49 -2.04
N LYS A 890 -41.33 -3.94 -2.57
CA LYS A 890 -42.33 -3.21 -1.78
C LYS A 890 -42.96 -4.07 -0.67
N GLN A 891 -43.21 -5.35 -0.93
CA GLN A 891 -43.67 -6.27 0.12
C GLN A 891 -42.61 -6.41 1.22
N LYS A 892 -41.33 -6.55 0.85
CA LYS A 892 -40.22 -6.59 1.80
C LYS A 892 -40.09 -5.30 2.61
N GLU A 893 -40.32 -4.13 2.01
CA GLU A 893 -40.37 -2.83 2.72
C GLU A 893 -41.43 -2.78 3.82
N ILE A 894 -42.56 -3.47 3.63
CA ILE A 894 -43.67 -3.53 4.59
C ILE A 894 -43.39 -4.57 5.68
N GLU A 895 -42.90 -5.75 5.29
CA GLU A 895 -42.75 -6.90 6.17
C GLU A 895 -41.48 -6.83 7.02
N TYR A 896 -40.35 -6.48 6.43
CA TYR A 896 -39.04 -6.60 7.07
C TYR A 896 -38.88 -5.77 8.36
N PRO A 897 -39.30 -4.48 8.42
CA PRO A 897 -39.22 -3.70 9.66
C PRO A 897 -39.99 -4.35 10.81
N VAL A 898 -41.15 -4.95 10.51
CA VAL A 898 -41.96 -5.67 11.50
C VAL A 898 -41.27 -6.94 11.95
N GLU A 899 -40.73 -7.75 11.02
CA GLU A 899 -39.98 -8.97 11.38
C GLU A 899 -38.75 -8.66 12.23
N PHE A 900 -38.01 -7.59 11.90
CA PHE A 900 -36.86 -7.15 12.66
C PHE A 900 -37.24 -6.76 14.09
N ALA A 901 -38.28 -5.94 14.25
CA ALA A 901 -38.77 -5.51 15.55
C ALA A 901 -39.32 -6.70 16.38
N MET A 902 -40.03 -7.63 15.72
CA MET A 902 -40.50 -8.87 16.36
C MET A 902 -39.34 -9.76 16.83
N ASN A 903 -38.29 -9.92 16.01
CA ASN A 903 -37.09 -10.68 16.37
C ASN A 903 -36.33 -10.04 17.54
N MET A 904 -36.40 -8.72 17.71
CA MET A 904 -35.80 -8.05 18.86
C MET A 904 -36.52 -8.36 20.18
N ALA A 905 -37.84 -8.53 20.15
CA ALA A 905 -38.63 -8.90 21.32
C ALA A 905 -38.66 -10.41 21.60
N TYR A 906 -38.65 -11.23 20.55
CA TYR A 906 -38.90 -12.68 20.60
C TYR A 906 -37.80 -13.54 19.96
N GLY A 907 -36.57 -13.03 19.87
CA GLY A 907 -35.44 -13.69 19.20
C GLY A 907 -34.97 -15.01 19.84
N PRO A 908 -33.84 -15.57 19.36
CA PRO A 908 -33.36 -16.92 19.74
C PRO A 908 -33.12 -17.12 21.24
N GLN A 909 -32.89 -16.04 22.00
CA GLN A 909 -32.68 -16.06 23.44
C GLN A 909 -33.98 -16.05 24.26
N GLY A 910 -35.14 -16.09 23.59
CA GLY A 910 -36.45 -16.03 24.21
C GLY A 910 -36.95 -14.60 24.44
N ALA A 911 -38.16 -14.48 24.98
CA ALA A 911 -38.82 -13.19 25.22
C ALA A 911 -38.05 -12.33 26.23
N ASN A 912 -37.69 -11.10 25.84
CA ASN A 912 -37.00 -10.14 26.69
C ASN A 912 -37.97 -9.03 27.13
N VAL A 913 -38.07 -8.78 28.44
CA VAL A 913 -38.93 -7.72 29.01
C VAL A 913 -38.55 -6.33 28.47
N TYR A 914 -37.25 -6.05 28.32
CA TYR A 914 -36.76 -4.82 27.68
C TYR A 914 -37.07 -4.78 26.18
N GLY A 915 -37.19 -5.95 25.54
CA GLY A 915 -37.58 -6.08 24.14
C GLY A 915 -39.03 -5.66 23.90
N PHE A 916 -39.93 -5.87 24.88
CA PHE A 916 -41.33 -5.44 24.78
C PHE A 916 -41.50 -3.93 24.88
N GLU A 917 -40.75 -3.28 25.77
CA GLU A 917 -40.74 -1.82 25.88
C GLU A 917 -40.22 -1.19 24.59
N THR A 918 -39.09 -1.68 24.08
CA THR A 918 -38.50 -1.21 22.83
C THR A 918 -39.43 -1.45 21.63
N LEU A 919 -40.13 -2.59 21.57
CA LEU A 919 -41.10 -2.89 20.51
C LEU A 919 -42.33 -1.98 20.59
N ALA A 920 -42.83 -1.66 21.79
CA ALA A 920 -43.92 -0.71 21.97
C ALA A 920 -43.52 0.69 21.52
N GLU A 921 -42.35 1.18 21.94
CA GLU A 921 -41.80 2.46 21.51
C GLU A 921 -41.62 2.52 20.00
N TRP A 922 -41.07 1.46 19.40
CA TRP A 922 -40.91 1.34 17.95
C TRP A 922 -42.25 1.42 17.22
N ALA A 923 -43.25 0.63 17.62
CA ALA A 923 -44.57 0.60 16.99
C ALA A 923 -45.31 1.94 17.14
N ASN A 924 -45.18 2.57 18.31
CA ASN A 924 -45.73 3.90 18.57
C ASN A 924 -45.06 4.97 17.70
N LYS A 925 -43.73 4.93 17.59
CA LYS A 925 -42.98 5.90 16.79
C LYS A 925 -43.20 5.71 15.30
N LYS A 926 -43.33 4.47 14.80
CA LYS A 926 -43.55 4.19 13.37
C LYS A 926 -44.98 4.47 12.95
N PHE A 927 -45.94 3.95 13.71
CA PHE A 927 -47.34 3.83 13.27
C PHE A 927 -48.36 4.51 14.21
N ASN A 928 -47.92 5.25 15.23
CA ASN A 928 -48.82 5.83 16.25
C ASN A 928 -49.75 4.78 16.91
N ALA A 929 -49.23 3.56 17.12
CA ALA A 929 -50.04 2.37 17.48
C ALA A 929 -50.70 2.39 18.88
N GLY A 930 -50.22 3.22 19.81
CA GLY A 930 -50.70 3.29 21.19
C GLY A 930 -50.44 2.02 22.03
N PHE A 931 -49.37 1.29 21.74
CA PHE A 931 -49.00 0.04 22.42
C PHE A 931 -48.29 0.33 23.75
N SER A 932 -48.51 -0.54 24.74
CA SER A 932 -47.77 -0.59 26.01
C SER A 932 -47.02 -1.92 26.13
N ALA A 933 -45.92 -1.94 26.91
CA ALA A 933 -45.15 -3.16 27.14
C ALA A 933 -46.00 -4.28 27.76
N GLU A 934 -46.91 -3.91 28.69
CA GLU A 934 -47.86 -4.84 29.31
C GLU A 934 -48.84 -5.44 28.29
N ARG A 935 -49.33 -4.64 27.33
CA ARG A 935 -50.20 -5.15 26.25
C ARG A 935 -49.46 -6.15 25.38
N ILE A 936 -48.21 -5.84 25.01
CA ILE A 936 -47.38 -6.73 24.18
C ILE A 936 -47.11 -8.05 24.90
N GLN A 937 -46.77 -7.99 26.18
CA GLN A 937 -46.54 -9.18 27.01
C GLN A 937 -47.76 -10.09 27.08
N ASN A 938 -48.97 -9.52 27.13
CA ASN A 938 -50.23 -10.25 27.20
C ASN A 938 -50.78 -10.70 25.83
N THR A 939 -50.13 -10.30 24.73
CA THR A 939 -50.57 -10.64 23.36
C THR A 939 -49.75 -11.80 22.81
N LYS A 940 -50.41 -12.75 22.13
CA LYS A 940 -49.69 -13.87 21.48
C LYS A 940 -48.82 -13.32 20.33
N PRO A 941 -47.56 -13.79 20.16
CA PRO A 941 -46.63 -13.25 19.14
C PRO A 941 -47.19 -13.25 17.72
N ASN A 942 -47.88 -14.33 17.31
CA ASN A 942 -48.50 -14.42 15.97
C ASN A 942 -49.69 -13.48 15.76
N ALA A 943 -50.36 -13.05 16.83
CA ALA A 943 -51.42 -12.05 16.75
C ALA A 943 -50.82 -10.64 16.66
N LEU A 944 -49.82 -10.35 17.50
CA LEU A 944 -49.08 -9.10 17.47
C LEU A 944 -48.39 -8.85 16.12
N ARG A 945 -47.73 -9.87 15.57
CA ARG A 945 -47.11 -9.83 14.23
C ARG A 945 -48.12 -9.42 13.16
N ARG A 946 -49.31 -10.03 13.15
CA ARG A 946 -50.36 -9.70 12.18
C ARG A 946 -50.85 -8.26 12.33
N GLU A 947 -51.05 -7.80 13.56
CA GLU A 947 -51.47 -6.43 13.83
C GLU A 947 -50.42 -5.41 13.37
N LEU A 948 -49.14 -5.64 13.68
CA LEU A 948 -48.04 -4.77 13.23
C LEU A 948 -47.87 -4.77 11.71
N LEU A 949 -48.04 -5.91 11.04
CA LEU A 949 -48.02 -6.01 9.57
C LEU A 949 -49.18 -5.23 8.93
N GLU A 950 -50.37 -5.27 9.54
CA GLU A 950 -51.52 -4.51 9.07
C GLU A 950 -51.30 -3.00 9.22
N LEU A 951 -50.77 -2.56 10.35
CA LEU A 951 -50.36 -1.16 10.57
C LEU A 951 -49.30 -0.72 9.56
N SER A 952 -48.23 -1.50 9.38
CA SER A 952 -47.18 -1.23 8.40
C SER A 952 -47.76 -1.11 6.99
N LYS A 953 -48.66 -2.00 6.61
CA LYS A 953 -49.33 -1.99 5.30
C LYS A 953 -50.20 -0.75 5.10
N ASN A 954 -50.95 -0.32 6.12
CA ASN A 954 -51.82 0.86 6.03
C ASN A 954 -51.02 2.15 5.89
N PHE A 955 -49.95 2.30 6.68
CA PHE A 955 -49.02 3.43 6.57
C PHE A 955 -48.33 3.51 5.21
N ASN A 956 -47.88 2.38 4.67
CA ASN A 956 -47.26 2.33 3.34
C ASN A 956 -48.26 2.49 2.17
N ASN A 957 -49.57 2.43 2.42
CA ASN A 957 -50.62 2.52 1.39
C ASN A 957 -51.65 3.63 1.68
N GLY A 958 -51.19 4.81 2.09
CA GLY A 958 -52.00 6.04 2.08
C GLY A 958 -52.17 6.75 3.43
N GLU A 959 -52.01 6.06 4.57
CA GLU A 959 -52.12 6.76 5.86
C GLU A 959 -50.98 7.76 6.08
N LEU A 960 -49.77 7.45 5.61
CA LEU A 960 -48.64 8.38 5.64
C LEU A 960 -48.93 9.62 4.78
N GLU A 961 -49.39 9.43 3.54
CA GLU A 961 -49.72 10.54 2.64
C GLU A 961 -50.84 11.42 3.21
N ARG A 962 -51.78 10.83 3.94
CA ARG A 962 -52.83 11.57 4.66
C ARG A 962 -52.25 12.38 5.81
N GLU A 963 -51.40 11.79 6.66
CA GLU A 963 -50.70 12.48 7.76
C GLU A 963 -49.89 13.68 7.24
N LEU A 964 -49.11 13.46 6.18
CA LEU A 964 -48.32 14.52 5.54
C LEU A 964 -49.20 15.62 4.97
N SER A 965 -50.26 15.28 4.22
CA SER A 965 -51.15 16.28 3.61
C SER A 965 -51.90 17.11 4.66
N GLU A 966 -52.30 16.50 5.77
CA GLU A 966 -52.92 17.20 6.91
C GLU A 966 -51.95 18.18 7.56
N LYS A 967 -50.69 17.78 7.78
CA LYS A 967 -49.69 18.65 8.41
C LYS A 967 -49.27 19.80 7.49
N ILE A 968 -49.06 19.51 6.20
CA ILE A 968 -48.73 20.53 5.19
C ILE A 968 -49.84 21.59 5.10
N ALA A 969 -51.11 21.20 5.25
CA ALA A 969 -52.23 22.14 5.20
C ALA A 969 -52.35 23.04 6.44
N ASN A 970 -51.82 22.61 7.59
CA ASN A 970 -52.11 23.23 8.90
C ASN A 970 -50.90 23.89 9.57
N LEU A 971 -49.67 23.65 9.10
CA LEU A 971 -48.43 24.14 9.72
C LEU A 971 -47.66 25.06 8.77
N SER A 972 -46.96 26.04 9.33
CA SER A 972 -46.00 26.84 8.57
C SER A 972 -44.76 26.01 8.21
N VAL A 973 -43.97 26.45 7.21
CA VAL A 973 -42.74 25.74 6.78
C VAL A 973 -41.75 25.52 7.94
N ALA A 974 -41.63 26.50 8.85
CA ALA A 974 -40.76 26.38 10.03
C ALA A 974 -41.25 25.30 11.01
N GLU A 975 -42.56 25.25 11.25
CA GLU A 975 -43.18 24.26 12.14
C GLU A 975 -43.21 22.86 11.50
N LEU A 976 -43.32 22.79 10.17
CA LEU A 976 -43.22 21.53 9.41
C LEU A 976 -41.83 20.91 9.54
N VAL A 977 -40.76 21.70 9.44
CA VAL A 977 -39.39 21.23 9.64
C VAL A 977 -39.21 20.65 11.04
N ASP A 978 -39.62 21.40 12.07
CA ASP A 978 -39.48 20.96 13.46
C ASP A 978 -40.29 19.70 13.76
N TRP A 979 -41.53 19.66 13.28
CA TRP A 979 -42.39 18.48 13.37
C TRP A 979 -41.78 17.27 12.65
N ALA A 980 -41.34 17.42 11.39
CA ALA A 980 -40.79 16.33 10.59
C ALA A 980 -39.50 15.78 11.19
N ASN A 981 -38.61 16.66 11.66
CA ASN A 981 -37.37 16.26 12.35
C ASN A 981 -37.68 15.45 13.61
N LYS A 982 -38.68 15.87 14.39
CA LYS A 982 -39.10 15.15 15.60
C LYS A 982 -39.82 13.83 15.29
N ARG A 983 -40.70 13.81 14.28
CA ARG A 983 -41.54 12.66 13.90
C ARG A 983 -40.76 11.56 13.20
N PHE A 984 -39.82 11.92 12.32
CA PHE A 984 -39.06 11.02 11.46
C PHE A 984 -37.59 10.89 11.87
N ASN A 985 -37.17 11.55 12.96
CA ASN A 985 -35.77 11.58 13.41
C ASN A 985 -34.82 12.08 12.30
N ALA A 986 -35.26 13.10 11.56
CA ALA A 986 -34.55 13.69 10.45
C ALA A 986 -33.79 14.96 10.88
N SER A 987 -32.95 15.48 9.98
CA SER A 987 -32.21 16.74 10.17
C SER A 987 -32.41 17.66 8.96
N LEU A 988 -33.68 17.96 8.66
CA LEU A 988 -34.09 18.86 7.60
C LEU A 988 -33.86 20.32 8.01
N SER A 989 -33.39 21.12 7.06
CA SER A 989 -33.35 22.58 7.12
C SER A 989 -34.44 23.20 6.24
N LYS A 990 -34.69 24.51 6.41
CA LYS A 990 -35.67 25.24 5.58
C LYS A 990 -35.29 25.27 4.10
N ASP A 991 -33.99 25.34 3.81
CA ASP A 991 -33.47 25.47 2.45
C ASP A 991 -33.56 24.15 1.67
N GLU A 992 -33.67 23.01 2.36
CA GLU A 992 -33.73 21.67 1.77
C GLU A 992 -35.13 21.21 1.34
N LEU A 993 -36.19 21.94 1.72
CA LEU A 993 -37.58 21.53 1.45
C LEU A 993 -38.14 22.03 0.11
N GLY A 994 -37.55 23.07 -0.50
CA GLY A 994 -38.14 23.70 -1.68
C GLY A 994 -39.53 24.28 -1.41
N GLU A 995 -40.31 24.54 -2.47
CA GLU A 995 -41.66 25.11 -2.37
C GLU A 995 -42.73 24.26 -3.09
N GLY A 996 -43.97 24.30 -2.60
CA GLY A 996 -45.11 23.67 -3.26
C GLY A 996 -45.01 22.14 -3.37
N GLN A 997 -44.87 21.63 -4.59
CA GLN A 997 -44.84 20.19 -4.88
C GLN A 997 -43.54 19.52 -4.43
N GLU A 998 -42.41 20.24 -4.52
CA GLU A 998 -41.09 19.77 -4.10
C GLU A 998 -41.05 19.50 -2.59
N LEU A 999 -41.72 20.35 -1.79
CA LEU A 999 -41.88 20.18 -0.35
C LEU A 999 -42.62 18.89 0.01
N LYS A 1000 -43.69 18.59 -0.71
CA LYS A 1000 -44.47 17.36 -0.48
C LYS A 1000 -43.66 16.12 -0.85
N GLU A 1001 -42.94 16.16 -1.97
CA GLU A 1001 -42.09 15.06 -2.42
C GLU A 1001 -40.95 14.80 -1.44
N ARG A 1002 -40.26 15.85 -0.98
CA ARG A 1002 -39.15 15.74 -0.03
C ARG A 1002 -39.57 15.21 1.33
N LEU A 1003 -40.68 15.71 1.89
CA LEU A 1003 -41.23 15.18 3.14
C LEU A 1003 -41.68 13.73 2.98
N SER A 1004 -42.27 13.37 1.84
CA SER A 1004 -42.65 11.98 1.56
C SER A 1004 -41.44 11.07 1.46
N GLU A 1005 -40.34 11.51 0.86
CA GLU A 1005 -39.09 10.75 0.76
C GLU A 1005 -38.52 10.46 2.16
N VAL A 1006 -38.39 11.50 3.00
CA VAL A 1006 -37.89 11.39 4.38
C VAL A 1006 -38.76 10.47 5.22
N ALA A 1007 -40.08 10.61 5.11
CA ALA A 1007 -41.01 9.79 5.87
C ALA A 1007 -40.99 8.32 5.42
N ARG A 1008 -40.88 8.05 4.12
CA ARG A 1008 -40.74 6.69 3.59
C ARG A 1008 -39.42 6.06 4.03
N GLU A 1009 -38.32 6.82 3.99
CA GLU A 1009 -37.01 6.37 4.47
C GLU A 1009 -37.07 6.03 5.97
N PHE A 1010 -37.76 6.85 6.75
CA PHE A 1010 -38.01 6.56 8.15
C PHE A 1010 -38.79 5.26 8.36
N LEU A 1011 -39.84 4.97 7.58
CA LEU A 1011 -40.61 3.74 7.74
C LEU A 1011 -39.79 2.48 7.45
N ARG A 1012 -38.90 2.54 6.45
CA ARG A 1012 -38.05 1.43 6.01
C ARG A 1012 -36.66 1.36 6.67
N SER A 1013 -36.37 2.19 7.67
CA SER A 1013 -35.00 2.36 8.20
C SER A 1013 -34.26 1.06 8.52
N GLU A 1014 -34.94 0.06 9.07
CA GLU A 1014 -34.36 -1.26 9.37
C GLU A 1014 -33.97 -2.02 8.10
N LEU A 1015 -34.75 -1.90 7.03
CA LEU A 1015 -34.40 -2.46 5.72
C LEU A 1015 -33.24 -1.69 5.10
N SER A 1016 -33.21 -0.36 5.23
CA SER A 1016 -32.07 0.45 4.76
C SER A 1016 -30.76 0.11 5.49
N ASP A 1017 -30.83 -0.23 6.78
CA ASP A 1017 -29.68 -0.73 7.54
C ASP A 1017 -29.19 -2.10 7.01
N LEU A 1018 -30.12 -3.02 6.68
CA LEU A 1018 -29.79 -4.28 6.01
C LEU A 1018 -29.15 -4.04 4.64
N GLU A 1019 -29.73 -3.15 3.84
CA GLU A 1019 -29.23 -2.78 2.51
C GLU A 1019 -27.81 -2.24 2.59
N LYS A 1020 -27.57 -1.28 3.49
CA LYS A 1020 -26.25 -0.71 3.76
C LYS A 1020 -25.27 -1.80 4.17
N TYR A 1021 -25.67 -2.69 5.08
CA TYR A 1021 -24.84 -3.79 5.55
C TYR A 1021 -24.43 -4.73 4.40
N VAL A 1022 -25.40 -5.21 3.61
CA VAL A 1022 -25.17 -6.12 2.49
C VAL A 1022 -24.27 -5.45 1.44
N LEU A 1023 -24.56 -4.20 1.08
CA LEU A 1023 -23.78 -3.44 0.10
C LEU A 1023 -22.33 -3.27 0.56
N ILE A 1024 -22.08 -2.78 1.79
CA ILE A 1024 -20.72 -2.58 2.29
C ILE A 1024 -19.96 -3.90 2.37
N GLN A 1025 -20.56 -4.96 2.90
CA GLN A 1025 -19.90 -6.27 3.02
C GLN A 1025 -19.46 -6.81 1.65
N ILE A 1026 -20.34 -6.73 0.65
CA ILE A 1026 -20.04 -7.21 -0.70
C ILE A 1026 -18.98 -6.32 -1.36
N TYR A 1027 -19.16 -5.00 -1.34
CA TYR A 1027 -18.21 -4.04 -1.91
C TYR A 1027 -16.80 -4.24 -1.34
N ASP A 1028 -16.67 -4.31 -0.01
CA ASP A 1028 -15.37 -4.41 0.66
C ASP A 1028 -14.70 -5.76 0.38
N SER A 1029 -15.46 -6.86 0.37
CA SER A 1029 -14.95 -8.18 -0.01
C SER A 1029 -14.43 -8.20 -1.45
N THR A 1030 -15.24 -7.76 -2.42
CA THR A 1030 -14.85 -7.82 -3.84
C THR A 1030 -13.71 -6.85 -4.16
N TRP A 1031 -13.66 -5.70 -3.50
CA TRP A 1031 -12.56 -4.74 -3.68
C TRP A 1031 -11.25 -5.30 -3.16
N LYS A 1032 -11.29 -5.98 -2.01
CA LYS A 1032 -10.13 -6.64 -1.43
C LYS A 1032 -9.60 -7.76 -2.35
N ASP A 1033 -10.48 -8.59 -2.90
CA ASP A 1033 -10.11 -9.63 -3.88
C ASP A 1033 -9.51 -9.01 -5.17
N HIS A 1034 -10.06 -7.88 -5.61
CA HIS A 1034 -9.55 -7.11 -6.73
C HIS A 1034 -8.16 -6.52 -6.46
N LEU A 1035 -7.92 -5.94 -5.28
CA LEU A 1035 -6.58 -5.44 -4.89
C LEU A 1035 -5.52 -6.54 -4.92
N TYR A 1036 -5.86 -7.72 -4.39
CA TYR A 1036 -4.97 -8.89 -4.44
C TYR A 1036 -4.64 -9.29 -5.88
N SER A 1037 -5.66 -9.31 -6.74
CA SER A 1037 -5.49 -9.66 -8.16
C SER A 1037 -4.69 -8.59 -8.94
N MET A 1038 -4.84 -7.31 -8.57
CA MET A 1038 -4.07 -6.20 -9.15
C MET A 1038 -2.59 -6.22 -8.75
N ASP A 1039 -2.27 -6.67 -7.53
CA ASP A 1039 -0.88 -6.87 -7.09
C ASP A 1039 -0.22 -8.00 -7.90
N HIS A 1040 -0.91 -9.13 -8.10
CA HIS A 1040 -0.45 -10.23 -8.97
C HIS A 1040 -0.32 -9.84 -10.44
N LEU A 1041 -1.25 -9.02 -10.95
CA LEU A 1041 -1.14 -8.50 -12.31
C LEU A 1041 0.12 -7.64 -12.45
N LYS A 1042 0.42 -6.80 -11.45
CA LYS A 1042 1.57 -5.91 -11.49
C LYS A 1042 2.90 -6.67 -11.48
N SER A 1043 3.00 -7.79 -10.76
CA SER A 1043 4.19 -8.64 -10.74
C SER A 1043 4.36 -9.43 -12.04
N SER A 1044 3.28 -9.97 -12.60
CA SER A 1044 3.31 -10.84 -13.78
C SER A 1044 3.40 -10.10 -15.13
N ILE A 1045 2.97 -8.83 -15.22
CA ILE A 1045 2.88 -8.10 -16.50
C ILE A 1045 4.22 -7.93 -17.21
N TRP A 1046 5.33 -7.99 -16.47
CA TRP A 1046 6.68 -7.87 -17.03
C TRP A 1046 7.02 -9.00 -18.01
N MET A 1047 6.42 -10.19 -17.83
CA MET A 1047 6.63 -11.31 -18.76
C MET A 1047 6.03 -11.03 -20.15
N ARG A 1048 5.05 -10.12 -20.27
CA ARG A 1048 4.45 -9.76 -21.57
C ARG A 1048 5.35 -8.86 -22.42
N SER A 1049 6.41 -8.25 -21.86
CA SER A 1049 7.36 -7.44 -22.65
C SER A 1049 8.15 -8.30 -23.65
N TRP A 1050 8.21 -9.62 -23.42
CA TRP A 1050 8.85 -10.59 -24.31
C TRP A 1050 8.07 -10.78 -25.63
N ALA A 1051 6.81 -10.34 -25.68
CA ALA A 1051 5.94 -10.38 -26.86
C ALA A 1051 5.84 -9.03 -27.61
N GLU A 1052 6.83 -8.14 -27.47
CA GLU A 1052 6.90 -6.80 -28.09
C GLU A 1052 5.71 -5.86 -27.79
N LYS A 1053 4.94 -6.13 -26.73
CA LYS A 1053 3.87 -5.24 -26.26
C LYS A 1053 4.35 -4.40 -25.08
N ASP A 1054 3.90 -3.15 -25.02
CA ASP A 1054 4.16 -2.26 -23.89
C ASP A 1054 3.42 -2.76 -22.62
N PRO A 1055 4.15 -3.17 -21.55
CA PRO A 1055 3.54 -3.71 -20.34
C PRO A 1055 2.57 -2.74 -19.66
N LYS A 1056 2.80 -1.42 -19.78
CA LYS A 1056 1.96 -0.40 -19.15
C LYS A 1056 0.58 -0.33 -19.78
N THR A 1057 0.54 -0.32 -21.12
CA THR A 1057 -0.72 -0.33 -21.87
C THR A 1057 -1.52 -1.61 -21.59
N GLU A 1058 -0.84 -2.76 -21.51
CA GLU A 1058 -1.47 -4.03 -21.16
C GLU A 1058 -1.98 -4.03 -19.70
N TYR A 1059 -1.21 -3.50 -18.74
CA TYR A 1059 -1.67 -3.32 -17.35
C TYR A 1059 -2.92 -2.46 -17.26
N LYS A 1060 -2.97 -1.34 -17.99
CA LYS A 1060 -4.14 -0.45 -18.06
C LYS A 1060 -5.37 -1.18 -18.59
N ARG A 1061 -5.21 -1.91 -19.69
CA ARG A 1061 -6.31 -2.64 -20.35
C ARG A 1061 -6.83 -3.78 -19.48
N GLU A 1062 -5.93 -4.60 -18.96
CA GLU A 1062 -6.23 -5.76 -18.13
C GLU A 1062 -6.83 -5.31 -16.78
N GLY A 1063 -6.21 -4.35 -16.12
CA GLY A 1063 -6.72 -3.80 -14.86
C GLY A 1063 -8.09 -3.15 -15.00
N PHE A 1064 -8.38 -2.46 -16.10
CA PHE A 1064 -9.73 -1.91 -16.36
C PHE A 1064 -10.76 -3.00 -16.63
N ARG A 1065 -10.38 -4.08 -17.34
CA ARG A 1065 -11.25 -5.25 -17.54
C ARG A 1065 -11.61 -5.89 -16.20
N MET A 1066 -10.62 -6.22 -15.38
CA MET A 1066 -10.80 -6.81 -14.05
C MET A 1066 -11.66 -5.92 -13.14
N PHE A 1067 -11.49 -4.60 -13.22
CA PHE A 1067 -12.32 -3.66 -12.45
C PHE A 1067 -13.79 -3.68 -12.86
N ASN A 1068 -14.10 -3.76 -14.15
CA ASN A 1068 -15.49 -3.89 -14.61
C ASN A 1068 -16.08 -5.25 -14.22
N GLU A 1069 -15.30 -6.34 -14.34
CA GLU A 1069 -15.70 -7.67 -13.87
C GLU A 1069 -16.00 -7.68 -12.37
N MET A 1070 -15.19 -6.98 -11.56
CA MET A 1070 -15.44 -6.78 -10.13
C MET A 1070 -16.75 -6.02 -9.89
N LEU A 1071 -17.01 -4.94 -10.63
CA LEU A 1071 -18.27 -4.19 -10.51
C LEU A 1071 -19.49 -5.05 -10.88
N GLU A 1072 -19.41 -5.83 -11.96
CA GLU A 1072 -20.46 -6.78 -12.33
C GLU A 1072 -20.68 -7.84 -11.25
N THR A 1073 -19.60 -8.35 -10.66
CA THR A 1073 -19.67 -9.32 -9.55
C THR A 1073 -20.38 -8.74 -8.33
N ILE A 1074 -20.17 -7.46 -8.03
CA ILE A 1074 -20.89 -6.76 -6.96
C ILE A 1074 -22.39 -6.77 -7.24
N GLU A 1075 -22.81 -6.37 -8.45
CA GLU A 1075 -24.23 -6.33 -8.83
C GLU A 1075 -24.88 -7.72 -8.75
N GLU A 1076 -24.18 -8.75 -9.25
CA GLU A 1076 -24.67 -10.13 -9.21
C GLU A 1076 -24.82 -10.64 -7.77
N ARG A 1077 -23.81 -10.46 -6.92
CA ARG A 1077 -23.85 -10.89 -5.51
C ARG A 1077 -24.91 -10.14 -4.71
N VAL A 1078 -25.06 -8.83 -4.90
CA VAL A 1078 -26.09 -8.03 -4.21
C VAL A 1078 -27.47 -8.55 -4.57
N THR A 1079 -27.76 -8.75 -5.86
CA THR A 1079 -29.08 -9.20 -6.32
C THR A 1079 -29.41 -10.64 -5.92
N ASP A 1080 -28.41 -11.51 -5.73
CA ASP A 1080 -28.61 -12.88 -5.25
C ASP A 1080 -28.98 -12.96 -3.76
N ILE A 1081 -28.50 -11.99 -2.98
CA ILE A 1081 -28.51 -12.02 -1.52
C ILE A 1081 -29.63 -11.14 -0.95
N ILE A 1082 -29.94 -10.00 -1.59
CA ILE A 1082 -30.82 -8.96 -1.02
C ILE A 1082 -32.22 -9.45 -0.67
N PHE A 1083 -32.78 -10.41 -1.43
CA PHE A 1083 -34.09 -10.99 -1.11
C PHE A 1083 -34.05 -12.04 0.01
N LYS A 1084 -32.90 -12.70 0.23
CA LYS A 1084 -32.76 -13.89 1.10
C LYS A 1084 -32.26 -13.56 2.51
N VAL A 1085 -31.48 -12.48 2.68
CA VAL A 1085 -30.85 -12.16 3.97
C VAL A 1085 -31.80 -11.50 4.97
N HIS A 1086 -31.58 -11.83 6.25
CA HIS A 1086 -32.21 -11.24 7.43
C HIS A 1086 -31.12 -10.83 8.44
N LEU A 1087 -31.31 -9.72 9.16
CA LEU A 1087 -30.43 -9.32 10.26
C LEU A 1087 -30.93 -9.94 11.57
N GLU A 1088 -30.03 -10.43 12.41
CA GLU A 1088 -30.36 -10.85 13.77
C GLU A 1088 -30.47 -9.64 14.72
N ALA A 1089 -31.44 -9.64 15.63
CA ALA A 1089 -31.60 -8.55 16.59
C ALA A 1089 -30.43 -8.50 17.59
N GLY A 1090 -29.85 -7.32 17.79
CA GLY A 1090 -28.58 -7.16 18.51
C GLY A 1090 -27.35 -7.15 17.60
N ALA A 1091 -27.53 -7.44 16.30
CA ALA A 1091 -26.53 -7.21 15.26
C ALA A 1091 -26.41 -5.75 14.82
N GLY A 1092 -26.92 -4.80 15.61
CA GLY A 1092 -26.64 -3.39 15.41
C GLY A 1092 -25.15 -3.13 15.62
N VAL A 1093 -24.36 -3.11 14.55
CA VAL A 1093 -22.93 -2.76 14.51
C VAL A 1093 -22.01 -3.62 15.41
N ARG A 1094 -22.56 -4.48 16.28
CA ARG A 1094 -21.87 -5.22 17.34
C ARG A 1094 -21.71 -6.72 17.09
N SER A 1095 -22.39 -7.33 16.12
CA SER A 1095 -22.34 -8.80 15.94
C SER A 1095 -21.75 -9.28 14.61
N VAL A 1096 -20.89 -8.48 13.98
CA VAL A 1096 -19.81 -9.00 13.11
C VAL A 1096 -18.45 -8.73 13.75
N TRP A 1097 -18.39 -8.78 15.09
CA TRP A 1097 -17.14 -8.98 15.82
C TRP A 1097 -17.28 -9.99 16.99
N ASN A 1098 -18.13 -11.02 16.88
CA ASN A 1098 -18.12 -12.17 17.83
C ASN A 1098 -17.23 -13.35 17.40
N VAL A 1099 -16.56 -13.26 16.25
CA VAL A 1099 -15.29 -13.98 15.96
C VAL A 1099 -14.07 -13.17 16.45
N SER A 1100 -14.33 -12.13 17.26
CA SER A 1100 -13.58 -10.89 17.13
C SER A 1100 -13.65 -10.02 18.40
N ARG A 1101 -14.20 -10.56 19.51
CA ARG A 1101 -13.89 -10.09 20.87
C ARG A 1101 -12.46 -10.47 21.28
N VAL A 1102 -11.77 -11.28 20.46
CA VAL A 1102 -10.31 -11.47 20.53
C VAL A 1102 -9.56 -10.31 19.84
N ALA A 1103 -10.24 -9.46 19.06
CA ALA A 1103 -9.60 -8.47 18.20
C ALA A 1103 -9.59 -7.02 18.72
N HIS A 1104 -10.09 -6.74 19.94
CA HIS A 1104 -9.76 -5.46 20.59
C HIS A 1104 -8.29 -5.44 21.07
N ASP A 1105 -7.69 -6.62 21.30
CA ASP A 1105 -6.23 -6.77 21.44
C ASP A 1105 -5.53 -6.72 20.08
N GLU A 1106 -6.23 -7.05 18.98
CA GLU A 1106 -5.66 -7.03 17.63
C GLU A 1106 -5.58 -5.65 17.01
N VAL A 1107 -6.38 -4.63 17.38
CA VAL A 1107 -6.02 -3.23 17.02
C VAL A 1107 -4.65 -2.85 17.61
N GLY A 1108 -4.34 -3.40 18.78
CA GLY A 1108 -2.99 -3.38 19.36
C GLY A 1108 -1.96 -4.21 18.56
N GLN A 1109 -2.37 -5.31 17.91
CA GLN A 1109 -1.52 -6.14 17.03
C GLN A 1109 -1.37 -5.58 15.60
N PHE A 1110 -2.37 -4.91 15.04
CA PHE A 1110 -2.35 -4.15 13.78
C PHE A 1110 -1.40 -2.96 13.93
N ALA A 1111 -1.50 -2.22 15.04
CA ALA A 1111 -0.50 -1.23 15.42
C ALA A 1111 0.89 -1.85 15.63
N MET A 1112 0.99 -3.12 16.05
CA MET A 1112 2.27 -3.82 16.24
C MET A 1112 2.91 -4.30 14.93
N ALA A 1113 2.13 -4.82 13.98
CA ALA A 1113 2.58 -5.24 12.66
C ALA A 1113 2.92 -4.05 11.76
N GLU A 1114 2.14 -2.96 11.87
CA GLU A 1114 2.41 -1.66 11.26
C GLU A 1114 3.66 -1.00 11.89
N ARG A 1115 3.82 -1.05 13.22
CA ARG A 1115 5.09 -0.67 13.89
C ARG A 1115 6.26 -1.55 13.46
N GLN A 1116 6.07 -2.83 13.18
CA GLN A 1116 7.13 -3.73 12.70
C GLN A 1116 7.54 -3.42 11.25
N ARG A 1117 6.60 -3.02 10.38
CA ARG A 1117 6.90 -2.58 9.01
C ARG A 1117 7.46 -1.15 8.94
N ALA A 1118 6.92 -0.22 9.72
CA ALA A 1118 7.51 1.11 9.90
C ALA A 1118 8.92 1.01 10.51
N ALA A 1119 9.13 0.10 11.47
CA ALA A 1119 10.46 -0.23 12.01
C ALA A 1119 11.34 -1.02 11.03
N ALA A 1120 10.78 -1.67 10.01
CA ALA A 1120 11.56 -2.29 8.94
C ALA A 1120 12.01 -1.28 7.88
N GLN A 1121 11.30 -0.17 7.71
CA GLN A 1121 11.69 0.94 6.83
C GLN A 1121 12.60 1.97 7.54
N ALA A 1122 12.64 1.96 8.88
CA ALA A 1122 13.60 2.73 9.67
C ALA A 1122 14.95 2.00 9.87
N PRO A 1123 16.10 2.70 10.04
CA PRO A 1123 17.35 2.09 10.47
C PRO A 1123 17.23 1.52 11.90
N GLN A 1124 17.14 0.20 12.04
CA GLN A 1124 16.74 -0.48 13.29
C GLN A 1124 17.70 -0.32 14.49
N GLY A 1125 17.11 -0.20 15.69
CA GLY A 1125 17.72 -0.53 16.99
C GLY A 1125 16.70 -0.61 18.13
N GLU A 1126 16.59 -1.81 18.74
CA GLU A 1126 15.95 -2.22 20.00
C GLU A 1126 14.72 -1.45 20.53
N MET A 1127 13.53 -2.03 20.33
CA MET A 1127 12.36 -1.73 21.18
C MET A 1127 12.64 -2.20 22.61
N LYS A 1128 12.78 -1.26 23.55
CA LYS A 1128 12.70 -1.59 24.97
C LYS A 1128 11.28 -2.04 25.30
N VAL A 1129 11.14 -3.29 25.74
CA VAL A 1129 9.97 -3.76 26.48
C VAL A 1129 9.73 -2.78 27.64
N LYS A 1130 8.56 -2.13 27.69
CA LYS A 1130 8.16 -1.33 28.85
C LYS A 1130 8.24 -2.23 30.08
N GLN A 1131 9.21 -1.99 30.96
CA GLN A 1131 9.14 -2.50 32.31
C GLN A 1131 7.92 -1.85 32.95
N ILE A 1132 6.87 -2.64 33.17
CA ILE A 1132 5.75 -2.24 34.03
C ILE A 1132 6.39 -1.84 35.35
N ARG A 1133 6.39 -0.53 35.65
CA ARG A 1133 6.70 -0.05 37.00
C ARG A 1133 5.57 -0.56 37.88
N LEU A 1134 5.82 -1.67 38.57
CA LEU A 1134 5.02 -2.06 39.71
C LEU A 1134 5.17 -0.94 40.74
N GLU A 1135 4.07 -0.31 41.15
CA GLU A 1135 4.06 0.73 42.19
C GLU A 1135 4.59 0.20 43.54
N HIS A 1136 4.78 -1.11 43.67
CA HIS A 1136 5.39 -1.77 44.81
C HIS A 1136 6.52 -2.73 44.36
N PRO A 1137 7.70 -2.72 45.02
CA PRO A 1137 8.78 -3.64 44.69
C PRO A 1137 8.33 -5.09 44.88
N LYS A 1138 8.66 -5.96 43.91
CA LYS A 1138 8.35 -7.39 43.93
C LYS A 1138 9.03 -8.02 45.16
N VAL A 1139 8.27 -8.48 46.14
CA VAL A 1139 8.80 -9.09 47.37
C VAL A 1139 9.58 -10.35 47.00
N GLY A 1140 10.88 -10.36 47.28
CA GLY A 1140 11.76 -11.49 47.01
C GLY A 1140 11.38 -12.70 47.86
N ARG A 1141 11.62 -13.92 47.36
CA ARG A 1141 11.32 -15.18 48.07
C ARG A 1141 11.89 -15.24 49.50
N ASN A 1142 12.99 -14.54 49.77
CA ASN A 1142 13.66 -14.52 51.07
C ASN A 1142 13.34 -13.27 51.92
N ASP A 1143 12.57 -12.32 51.40
CA ASP A 1143 12.22 -11.09 52.09
C ASP A 1143 11.10 -11.32 53.11
N PRO A 1144 10.94 -10.44 54.12
CA PRO A 1144 9.83 -10.49 55.05
C PRO A 1144 8.48 -10.47 54.32
N CYS A 1145 7.58 -11.37 54.69
CA CYS A 1145 6.28 -11.48 54.05
C CYS A 1145 5.41 -10.24 54.38
N PRO A 1146 4.83 -9.56 53.39
CA PRO A 1146 4.08 -8.31 53.59
C PRO A 1146 2.79 -8.46 54.39
N CYS A 1147 2.34 -9.68 54.68
CA CYS A 1147 1.20 -9.95 55.57
C CYS A 1147 1.50 -9.72 57.07
N GLY A 1148 2.72 -9.29 57.41
CA GLY A 1148 3.10 -8.99 58.80
C GLY A 1148 3.41 -10.22 59.68
N SER A 1149 3.46 -11.43 59.09
CA SER A 1149 3.65 -12.69 59.84
C SER A 1149 5.07 -12.91 60.41
N GLY A 1150 6.03 -12.01 60.12
CA GLY A 1150 7.43 -12.13 60.54
C GLY A 1150 8.23 -13.25 59.84
N LYS A 1151 7.61 -14.02 58.93
CA LYS A 1151 8.26 -15.11 58.17
C LYS A 1151 8.71 -14.63 56.78
N LYS A 1152 9.72 -15.30 56.20
CA LYS A 1152 10.14 -15.07 54.80
C LYS A 1152 9.00 -15.42 53.83
N TYR A 1153 8.82 -14.65 52.74
CA TYR A 1153 7.72 -14.79 51.79
C TYR A 1153 7.50 -16.24 51.31
N LYS A 1154 8.58 -16.96 50.95
CA LYS A 1154 8.52 -18.38 50.52
C LYS A 1154 7.99 -19.37 51.59
N LYS A 1155 7.99 -18.99 52.86
CA LYS A 1155 7.48 -19.81 53.98
C LYS A 1155 6.12 -19.34 54.49
N CYS A 1156 5.51 -18.36 53.84
CA CYS A 1156 4.20 -17.80 54.18
C CYS A 1156 3.33 -17.68 52.91
N CYS A 1157 2.95 -16.46 52.48
CA CYS A 1157 2.06 -16.25 51.34
C CYS A 1157 2.60 -16.83 50.01
N GLY A 1158 3.92 -16.93 49.86
CA GLY A 1158 4.56 -17.54 48.68
C GLY A 1158 4.81 -19.04 48.79
N LYS A 1159 4.19 -19.76 49.73
CA LYS A 1159 4.41 -21.20 49.93
C LYS A 1159 3.64 -22.08 48.93
N ASN A 1160 2.56 -21.55 48.35
CA ASN A 1160 1.66 -22.26 47.42
C ASN A 1160 1.50 -21.54 46.06
N LEU A 1161 2.46 -20.68 45.70
CA LEU A 1161 2.52 -19.93 44.44
C LEU A 1161 3.66 -20.43 43.54
#